data_AF-A0AAV1DBH4-F1
#
_entry.id   AF-A0AAV1DBH4-F1
#
_cell.length_a   1.000
_cell.length_b   1.000
_cell.length_c   1.000
_cell.angle_alpha   90.00
_cell.angle_beta   90.00
_cell.angle_gamma   90.00
#
_symmetry.space_group_name_H-M   'P 1'
#
loop_
_entity.id
_entity.type
_entity.pdbx_description
1 polymer ?
#
loop_
_entity_poly.entity_id
_entity_poly.type
_entity_poly.pdbx_seq_one_letter_code
_entity_poly.pdbx_strand_id
1 'polypeptide(L)'
;MAATNTHLISRTPFLPKSLPKPPSSSLFLKPILPIKFASRTLALRAALSTASEPKTTQKFQHCFTKSDDGFLYCENLKVQEIMDSVERRPFYLYSKPQITRNVEAYKDALVGLNSIIGYAIKANNNLKILEHLRGLGCGAVLVSGNELRLALHAGFDPKRCIFNGNGKLLEDLVLAAEAGVFVNVDSEFDLENIVAAARIAGKKVNVLLRINPDVDPQVHPYVATGNKNSKFGIRNEKLQWFLDAVKAHPTELKLVGAHCHLGSTITKVDIFRDAAVLMVNYIDQIREQGFEIDYLNIGGGLGIDYYHAGAVLPSPRDLIDTVRELVLSRNLNLIIEPGRSLIANTCCLVNRVTGVKTNGTKNFVVIDGSMAELIRPSLYDAYQHIELVSPPPSEAEISTFDVVGPVCESADFLGKDRQLPTPDRGAGLVVHDAGAYCMSMASTYNLKMRPPEYWSVTLLDILSQTARPFSSVMAGDSLTGLTNGSPRGQPNPRRTYQVVMAATLDMGISKDGVMPWNLPTDLKFFEDITSITSDPTKKNAVVMGRKTWESIPLKNRPLPGRLNVVLTRSGSFDIATAENVVICGSVLSALELLAAPPYCLSIEKVFITGGGEILKETLNAPECDAIHLTEIEANLECDTFMPAIDHSLFQPWCSSFPLVENKVCYTFNTYVRARNLGVESFNQTNGLICENGSNNAKTEVTTFSFLPKMVFERHEEFKYLRLVEDIILNGMSKDDRTGTGTLSKFGCQMRFNLRKSFPLLTTKKIFWRGVVEELLWFISGSTNAKVLQEKGIHIWDGNASRDYLDSIGLAEREEGDLGPVYGFQWRHFGARYTDMHADYAGQGFDQLMDVIGKIKNNPDDRRIILSAWNPSDLKLMALPPCHMFAQFYVANGELSCQMYQRSADMGLGVPFNIASYALFTCMIAHVCDLKPGDFIHVIGDAHVYRTHIRPLQDQLQKLPKPFPILKINPDKKDIESFVLNDFTLLGYDPHNKIEMKMAV
;
A
#
# COMPACT_ATOMS: atom_id res chain seq x y z
N MET A 1 -4.48 63.27 2.24
CA MET A 1 -5.61 63.31 3.20
C MET A 1 -5.60 61.96 3.91
N ALA A 2 -5.18 61.90 5.17
CA ALA A 2 -6.06 61.99 6.37
C ALA A 2 -6.96 60.71 6.47
N ALA A 3 -6.88 59.81 7.48
CA ALA A 3 -6.72 59.96 8.95
C ALA A 3 -7.85 60.80 9.57
N THR A 4 -8.50 60.47 10.70
CA THR A 4 -8.27 59.51 11.82
C THR A 4 -9.57 58.70 12.09
N ASN A 5 -9.68 57.59 12.84
CA ASN A 5 -9.09 57.04 14.07
C ASN A 5 -9.57 57.69 15.41
N THR A 6 -10.21 56.90 16.29
CA THR A 6 -10.57 57.28 17.69
C THR A 6 -10.78 56.06 18.61
N HIS A 7 -10.50 56.21 19.92
CA HIS A 7 -10.48 55.15 20.96
C HIS A 7 -11.05 55.69 22.29
N LEU A 8 -11.35 54.92 23.36
CA LEU A 8 -11.16 53.47 23.59
C LEU A 8 -12.51 52.79 24.00
N ILE A 9 -12.95 52.45 25.22
CA ILE A 9 -12.43 52.36 26.61
C ILE A 9 -13.05 51.10 27.27
N SER A 10 -12.31 50.39 28.13
CA SER A 10 -12.75 49.17 28.86
C SER A 10 -13.02 49.40 30.36
N ARG A 11 -13.89 48.61 31.02
CA ARG A 11 -13.77 48.19 32.46
C ARG A 11 -14.86 47.23 32.96
N THR A 12 -14.43 46.30 33.83
CA THR A 12 -15.18 45.61 34.92
C THR A 12 -14.61 46.14 36.28
N PRO A 13 -14.99 45.70 37.52
CA PRO A 13 -15.83 44.55 37.97
C PRO A 13 -16.80 44.79 39.18
N PHE A 14 -17.36 43.68 39.72
CA PHE A 14 -18.01 43.45 41.05
C PHE A 14 -19.49 43.84 41.37
N LEU A 15 -20.36 42.82 41.42
CA LEU A 15 -21.22 42.29 42.54
C LEU A 15 -21.80 43.23 43.65
N PRO A 16 -23.04 42.97 44.17
CA PRO A 16 -23.24 41.89 45.18
C PRO A 16 -24.64 41.21 45.37
N LYS A 17 -24.63 39.93 45.84
CA LYS A 17 -25.55 39.23 46.81
C LYS A 17 -27.06 39.00 46.47
N SER A 18 -27.79 37.97 46.96
CA SER A 18 -27.48 36.72 47.72
C SER A 18 -28.71 35.77 47.94
N LEU A 19 -28.47 34.54 48.48
CA LEU A 19 -29.40 33.56 49.15
C LEU A 19 -30.18 32.54 48.27
N PRO A 20 -30.62 31.36 48.81
CA PRO A 20 -29.88 30.39 49.65
C PRO A 20 -30.12 28.87 49.28
N LYS A 21 -29.44 27.93 49.96
CA LYS A 21 -29.68 26.45 49.92
C LYS A 21 -30.38 25.93 51.20
N PRO A 22 -30.98 24.72 51.16
CA PRO A 22 -30.74 23.70 52.20
C PRO A 22 -30.61 22.26 51.60
N PRO A 23 -30.67 21.13 52.37
CA PRO A 23 -29.54 20.61 53.16
C PRO A 23 -29.29 19.08 52.95
N SER A 24 -28.48 18.44 53.81
CA SER A 24 -28.18 16.99 53.74
C SER A 24 -27.73 16.36 55.07
N SER A 25 -28.40 15.29 55.57
CA SER A 25 -27.81 14.28 56.49
C SER A 25 -28.77 13.13 56.91
N SER A 26 -28.24 11.88 56.93
CA SER A 26 -28.47 10.77 57.89
C SER A 26 -29.88 10.32 58.37
N LEU A 27 -30.16 9.00 58.29
CA LEU A 27 -30.15 8.07 59.46
C LEU A 27 -30.44 6.59 59.09
N PHE A 28 -30.22 5.66 60.02
CA PHE A 28 -30.42 4.20 59.91
C PHE A 28 -31.78 3.74 60.50
N LEU A 29 -32.39 2.66 59.97
CA LEU A 29 -32.69 1.41 60.71
C LEU A 29 -33.36 0.30 59.83
N LYS A 30 -33.40 -0.93 60.38
CA LYS A 30 -33.98 -2.19 59.84
C LYS A 30 -35.40 -2.43 60.46
N PRO A 31 -36.14 -3.56 60.25
CA PRO A 31 -35.87 -4.79 59.46
C PRO A 31 -37.05 -5.40 58.64
N ILE A 32 -36.74 -6.38 57.78
CA ILE A 32 -37.63 -7.52 57.45
C ILE A 32 -36.78 -8.81 57.42
N LEU A 33 -37.37 -9.93 57.85
CA LEU A 33 -36.84 -11.32 57.89
C LEU A 33 -38.03 -12.29 57.68
N PRO A 34 -37.82 -13.59 57.40
CA PRO A 34 -36.88 -14.17 56.43
C PRO A 34 -37.58 -15.24 55.54
N ILE A 35 -36.89 -15.76 54.52
CA ILE A 35 -37.21 -17.08 53.93
C ILE A 35 -35.96 -17.97 54.02
N LYS A 36 -36.13 -19.20 54.50
CA LYS A 36 -35.07 -20.20 54.63
C LYS A 36 -35.02 -21.11 53.41
N PHE A 37 -33.83 -21.42 52.92
CA PHE A 37 -33.54 -22.73 52.33
C PHE A 37 -32.25 -23.31 52.92
N ALA A 38 -32.08 -24.63 52.83
CA ALA A 38 -31.29 -25.40 53.79
C ALA A 38 -29.80 -25.51 53.46
N SER A 39 -28.97 -25.55 54.52
CA SER A 39 -27.56 -25.92 54.42
C SER A 39 -27.39 -27.42 54.14
N ARG A 40 -26.47 -27.76 53.24
CA ARG A 40 -25.72 -29.02 53.23
C ARG A 40 -24.22 -28.72 53.19
N THR A 41 -23.62 -28.49 54.34
CA THR A 41 -22.17 -28.41 54.51
C THR A 41 -21.52 -29.76 54.21
N LEU A 42 -20.81 -29.85 53.07
CA LEU A 42 -19.83 -30.91 52.82
C LEU A 42 -18.45 -30.42 53.23
N ALA A 43 -18.04 -30.79 54.44
CA ALA A 43 -16.73 -30.41 55.00
C ALA A 43 -15.62 -31.30 54.41
N LEU A 44 -14.98 -30.86 53.33
CA LEU A 44 -13.71 -31.44 52.91
C LEU A 44 -12.61 -31.00 53.89
N ARG A 45 -11.86 -31.97 54.42
CA ARG A 45 -10.69 -31.70 55.27
C ARG A 45 -9.60 -31.04 54.43
N ALA A 46 -9.06 -29.92 54.90
CA ALA A 46 -7.79 -29.41 54.37
C ALA A 46 -6.67 -30.41 54.69
N ALA A 47 -6.22 -31.14 53.67
CA ALA A 47 -4.97 -31.87 53.75
C ALA A 47 -3.84 -30.84 53.68
N LEU A 48 -3.12 -30.65 54.79
CA LEU A 48 -1.89 -29.87 54.83
C LEU A 48 -0.82 -30.58 53.99
N SER A 49 -0.78 -30.29 52.69
CA SER A 49 0.39 -30.58 51.87
C SER A 49 1.56 -29.80 52.46
N THR A 50 2.62 -30.50 52.85
CA THR A 50 3.81 -29.88 53.43
C THR A 50 4.40 -28.91 52.41
N ALA A 51 4.77 -27.72 52.88
CA ALA A 51 5.49 -26.76 52.04
C ALA A 51 6.77 -27.42 51.52
N SER A 52 6.83 -27.66 50.20
CA SER A 52 8.08 -28.04 49.56
C SER A 52 9.08 -26.91 49.75
N GLU A 53 10.31 -27.24 50.11
CA GLU A 53 11.41 -26.28 50.16
C GLU A 53 11.47 -25.47 48.84
N PRO A 54 11.87 -24.18 48.90
CA PRO A 54 11.92 -23.34 47.71
C PRO A 54 12.94 -23.93 46.73
N LYS A 55 12.44 -24.64 45.71
CA LYS A 55 13.25 -25.11 44.59
C LYS A 55 14.02 -23.92 44.04
N THR A 56 15.33 -24.11 43.86
CA THR A 56 16.27 -23.07 43.43
C THR A 56 15.70 -22.25 42.28
N THR A 57 15.37 -20.99 42.58
CA THR A 57 14.85 -20.05 41.58
C THR A 57 15.94 -19.79 40.55
N GLN A 58 15.87 -20.52 39.45
CA GLN A 58 16.85 -20.48 38.38
C GLN A 58 16.89 -19.06 37.82
N LYS A 59 17.99 -18.34 38.13
CA LYS A 59 18.10 -16.90 37.91
C LYS A 59 17.86 -16.60 36.43
N PHE A 60 16.88 -15.74 36.15
CA PHE A 60 16.41 -15.50 34.78
C PHE A 60 17.56 -15.04 33.87
N GLN A 61 17.95 -15.91 32.93
CA GLN A 61 19.02 -15.61 31.98
C GLN A 61 18.46 -14.74 30.86
N HIS A 62 18.72 -13.44 30.96
CA HIS A 62 18.37 -12.48 29.92
C HIS A 62 19.19 -12.73 28.63
N CYS A 63 18.60 -12.44 27.47
CA CYS A 63 19.26 -12.71 26.18
C CYS A 63 20.28 -11.67 25.75
N PHE A 64 20.27 -10.51 26.40
CA PHE A 64 21.34 -9.51 26.32
C PHE A 64 22.09 -9.44 27.64
N THR A 65 23.41 -9.63 27.62
CA THR A 65 24.27 -9.58 28.81
C THR A 65 25.60 -8.93 28.49
N LYS A 66 26.19 -8.24 29.47
CA LYS A 66 27.60 -7.85 29.41
C LYS A 66 28.51 -9.02 29.81
N SER A 67 29.62 -9.17 29.10
CA SER A 67 30.68 -10.12 29.42
C SER A 67 31.81 -9.43 30.21
N ASP A 68 32.81 -10.21 30.62
CA ASP A 68 33.98 -9.72 31.38
C ASP A 68 34.85 -8.73 30.57
N ASP A 69 34.69 -8.70 29.24
CA ASP A 69 35.30 -7.70 28.35
C ASP A 69 34.55 -6.35 28.32
N GLY A 70 33.44 -6.23 29.06
CA GLY A 70 32.61 -5.04 29.16
C GLY A 70 31.67 -4.78 27.97
N PHE A 71 31.74 -5.59 26.90
CA PHE A 71 30.84 -5.46 25.75
C PHE A 71 29.50 -6.15 26.00
N LEU A 72 28.46 -5.63 25.35
CA LEU A 72 27.13 -6.25 25.30
C LEU A 72 27.09 -7.36 24.23
N TYR A 73 26.52 -8.51 24.59
CA TYR A 73 26.28 -9.65 23.72
C TYR A 73 24.78 -9.91 23.56
N CYS A 74 24.38 -10.50 22.43
CA CYS A 74 23.06 -11.06 22.15
C CYS A 74 23.21 -12.58 21.97
N GLU A 75 22.75 -13.35 22.95
CA GLU A 75 23.21 -14.73 23.19
C GLU A 75 24.76 -14.78 23.21
N ASN A 76 25.39 -15.37 22.19
CA ASN A 76 26.84 -15.51 22.06
C ASN A 76 27.49 -14.51 21.08
N LEU A 77 26.73 -13.59 20.46
CA LEU A 77 27.24 -12.64 19.45
C LEU A 77 27.44 -11.26 20.06
N LYS A 78 28.63 -10.66 19.89
CA LYS A 78 28.89 -9.30 20.35
C LYS A 78 28.05 -8.30 19.56
N VAL A 79 27.28 -7.46 20.27
CA VAL A 79 26.38 -6.48 19.62
C VAL A 79 27.17 -5.46 18.80
N GLN A 80 28.40 -5.12 19.21
CA GLN A 80 29.30 -4.25 18.43
C GLN A 80 29.62 -4.84 17.04
N GLU A 81 29.94 -6.14 16.95
CA GLU A 81 30.24 -6.82 15.69
C GLU A 81 29.02 -6.84 14.76
N ILE A 82 27.81 -6.96 15.33
CA ILE A 82 26.56 -6.81 14.59
C ILE A 82 26.40 -5.35 14.11
N MET A 83 26.66 -4.36 14.97
CA MET A 83 26.56 -2.92 14.65
C MET A 83 27.54 -2.42 13.58
N ASP A 84 28.67 -3.10 13.42
CA ASP A 84 29.69 -2.78 12.41
C ASP A 84 29.52 -3.60 11.12
N SER A 85 28.78 -4.72 11.15
CA SER A 85 28.46 -5.55 9.98
C SER A 85 27.15 -5.20 9.28
N VAL A 86 26.18 -4.55 9.95
CA VAL A 86 24.92 -4.13 9.33
C VAL A 86 24.99 -2.71 8.75
N GLU A 87 24.59 -2.57 7.48
CA GLU A 87 24.65 -1.30 6.76
C GLU A 87 23.73 -0.23 7.37
N ARG A 88 22.45 -0.59 7.56
CA ARG A 88 21.36 0.35 7.91
C ARG A 88 21.12 0.42 9.43
N ARG A 89 20.96 1.64 9.94
CA ARG A 89 20.77 2.01 11.36
C ARG A 89 19.71 3.13 11.50
N PRO A 90 19.04 3.28 12.66
CA PRO A 90 19.00 2.32 13.78
C PRO A 90 18.33 1.01 13.37
N PHE A 91 18.43 -0.05 14.18
CA PHE A 91 17.86 -1.36 13.85
C PHE A 91 17.35 -2.12 15.07
N TYR A 92 16.37 -3.01 14.87
CA TYR A 92 15.95 -3.96 15.90
C TYR A 92 16.77 -5.24 15.82
N LEU A 93 17.24 -5.72 16.96
CA LEU A 93 17.94 -7.00 17.10
C LEU A 93 17.16 -7.91 18.04
N TYR A 94 16.73 -9.09 17.54
CA TYR A 94 15.96 -10.09 18.27
C TYR A 94 16.81 -11.33 18.60
N SER A 95 16.63 -11.95 19.77
CA SER A 95 17.11 -13.30 20.07
C SER A 95 16.04 -14.35 19.73
N LYS A 96 16.29 -15.17 18.70
CA LYS A 96 15.43 -16.31 18.38
C LYS A 96 15.44 -17.39 19.49
N PRO A 97 16.60 -17.73 20.11
CA PRO A 97 16.61 -18.64 21.26
C PRO A 97 15.74 -18.17 22.43
N GLN A 98 15.71 -16.87 22.75
CA GLN A 98 14.87 -16.36 23.84
C GLN A 98 13.36 -16.50 23.53
N ILE A 99 12.94 -16.26 22.28
CA ILE A 99 11.55 -16.49 21.85
C ILE A 99 11.17 -17.96 22.08
N THR A 100 12.06 -18.89 21.72
CA THR A 100 11.88 -20.33 21.96
C THR A 100 11.76 -20.64 23.46
N ARG A 101 12.74 -20.22 24.27
CA ARG A 101 12.74 -20.41 25.75
C ARG A 101 11.47 -19.85 26.40
N ASN A 102 11.01 -18.68 25.96
CA ASN A 102 9.79 -18.05 26.45
C ASN A 102 8.54 -18.89 26.16
N VAL A 103 8.40 -19.46 24.95
CA VAL A 103 7.25 -20.32 24.60
C VAL A 103 7.33 -21.68 25.31
N GLU A 104 8.53 -22.26 25.42
CA GLU A 104 8.74 -23.53 26.09
C GLU A 104 8.37 -23.47 27.58
N ALA A 105 8.74 -22.39 28.28
CA ALA A 105 8.31 -22.17 29.66
C ALA A 105 6.77 -22.16 29.83
N TYR A 106 6.01 -21.64 28.84
CA TYR A 106 4.55 -21.74 28.83
C TYR A 106 4.04 -23.16 28.50
N LYS A 107 4.69 -23.90 27.59
CA LYS A 107 4.34 -25.31 27.31
C LYS A 107 4.54 -26.19 28.54
N ASP A 108 5.68 -26.07 29.21
CA ASP A 108 6.04 -26.84 30.39
C ASP A 108 5.11 -26.50 31.57
N ALA A 109 4.68 -25.24 31.67
CA ALA A 109 3.62 -24.82 32.58
C ALA A 109 2.27 -25.45 32.26
N LEU A 110 1.94 -25.65 30.98
CA LEU A 110 0.67 -26.20 30.48
C LEU A 110 0.61 -27.74 30.40
N VAL A 111 1.68 -28.48 30.67
CA VAL A 111 1.68 -29.96 30.63
C VAL A 111 0.51 -30.54 31.43
N GLY A 112 -0.24 -31.46 30.81
CA GLY A 112 -1.47 -32.05 31.38
C GLY A 112 -2.73 -31.19 31.25
N LEU A 113 -2.71 -30.10 30.48
CA LEU A 113 -3.89 -29.28 30.15
C LEU A 113 -4.06 -29.18 28.62
N ASN A 114 -5.27 -29.48 28.13
CA ASN A 114 -5.64 -29.14 26.76
C ASN A 114 -5.65 -27.61 26.61
N SER A 115 -4.85 -27.07 25.68
CA SER A 115 -4.57 -25.64 25.69
C SER A 115 -4.17 -25.00 24.37
N ILE A 116 -4.34 -23.66 24.32
CA ILE A 116 -3.93 -22.79 23.23
C ILE A 116 -3.10 -21.63 23.81
N ILE A 117 -1.83 -21.55 23.40
CA ILE A 117 -0.98 -20.37 23.64
C ILE A 117 -1.28 -19.36 22.53
N GLY A 118 -2.19 -18.42 22.76
CA GLY A 118 -2.60 -17.41 21.79
C GLY A 118 -1.63 -16.23 21.73
N TYR A 119 -0.87 -16.12 20.64
CA TYR A 119 0.04 -14.99 20.45
C TYR A 119 -0.68 -13.76 19.86
N ALA A 120 -0.73 -12.66 20.59
CA ALA A 120 -1.36 -11.41 20.13
C ALA A 120 -0.49 -10.70 19.08
N ILE A 121 -0.93 -10.72 17.82
CA ILE A 121 -0.15 -10.23 16.67
C ILE A 121 0.24 -8.74 16.79
N LYS A 122 -0.64 -7.90 17.35
CA LYS A 122 -0.33 -6.50 17.72
C LYS A 122 0.92 -6.31 18.60
N ALA A 123 1.37 -7.33 19.33
CA ALA A 123 2.59 -7.25 20.14
C ALA A 123 3.84 -7.18 19.25
N ASN A 124 3.94 -8.07 18.25
CA ASN A 124 4.89 -7.98 17.15
C ASN A 124 4.33 -8.72 15.93
N ASN A 125 4.25 -8.03 14.79
CA ASN A 125 3.66 -8.53 13.55
C ASN A 125 4.70 -8.86 12.47
N ASN A 126 5.98 -9.03 12.82
CA ASN A 126 7.00 -9.52 11.90
C ASN A 126 6.70 -10.96 11.47
N LEU A 127 6.59 -11.18 10.16
CA LEU A 127 6.19 -12.46 9.57
C LEU A 127 7.12 -13.64 9.92
N LYS A 128 8.43 -13.42 10.11
CA LYS A 128 9.38 -14.48 10.48
C LYS A 128 9.33 -14.85 11.97
N ILE A 129 9.01 -13.89 12.83
CA ILE A 129 8.66 -14.14 14.24
C ILE A 129 7.35 -14.94 14.31
N LEU A 130 6.35 -14.58 13.52
CA LEU A 130 5.06 -15.29 13.42
C LEU A 130 5.21 -16.73 12.91
N GLU A 131 5.96 -16.96 11.81
CA GLU A 131 6.26 -18.31 11.29
C GLU A 131 6.94 -19.23 12.32
N HIS A 132 7.82 -18.66 13.15
CA HIS A 132 8.55 -19.35 14.23
C HIS A 132 7.64 -19.68 15.42
N LEU A 133 6.83 -18.73 15.89
CA LEU A 133 5.83 -18.95 16.94
C LEU A 133 4.79 -20.01 16.52
N ARG A 134 4.34 -19.98 15.27
CA ARG A 134 3.52 -21.04 14.66
C ARG A 134 4.26 -22.39 14.60
N GLY A 135 5.57 -22.38 14.28
CA GLY A 135 6.41 -23.57 14.33
C GLY A 135 6.54 -24.16 15.74
N LEU A 136 6.44 -23.33 16.77
CA LEU A 136 6.36 -23.73 18.17
C LEU A 136 4.94 -24.13 18.63
N GLY A 137 3.93 -24.10 17.75
CA GLY A 137 2.56 -24.57 18.05
C GLY A 137 1.64 -23.55 18.72
N CYS A 138 2.02 -22.26 18.74
CA CYS A 138 1.14 -21.19 19.20
C CYS A 138 -0.11 -21.07 18.29
N GLY A 139 -1.20 -20.61 18.90
CA GLY A 139 -2.32 -19.99 18.20
C GLY A 139 -2.08 -18.49 17.98
N ALA A 140 -3.01 -17.80 17.32
CA ALA A 140 -2.93 -16.35 17.13
C ALA A 140 -4.12 -15.62 17.77
N VAL A 141 -3.88 -14.44 18.34
CA VAL A 141 -4.90 -13.53 18.86
C VAL A 141 -4.89 -12.28 18.01
N LEU A 142 -6.07 -11.92 17.50
CA LEU A 142 -6.29 -11.02 16.38
C LEU A 142 -7.24 -9.90 16.80
N VAL A 143 -7.08 -8.68 16.30
CA VAL A 143 -8.02 -7.56 16.51
C VAL A 143 -8.45 -6.86 15.20
N SER A 144 -8.00 -7.37 14.06
CA SER A 144 -8.47 -6.96 12.72
C SER A 144 -8.31 -8.11 11.74
N GLY A 145 -9.03 -8.08 10.63
CA GLY A 145 -8.85 -9.06 9.56
C GLY A 145 -7.55 -8.88 8.79
N ASN A 146 -6.84 -7.76 8.93
CA ASN A 146 -5.46 -7.66 8.44
C ASN A 146 -4.50 -8.51 9.28
N GLU A 147 -4.69 -8.57 10.60
CA GLU A 147 -4.00 -9.55 11.43
C GLU A 147 -4.43 -10.99 11.10
N LEU A 148 -5.72 -11.24 10.79
CA LEU A 148 -6.17 -12.56 10.33
C LEU A 148 -5.51 -12.98 9.01
N ARG A 149 -5.51 -12.11 7.99
CA ARG A 149 -4.84 -12.34 6.70
C ARG A 149 -3.35 -12.65 6.91
N LEU A 150 -2.68 -11.93 7.80
CA LEU A 150 -1.28 -12.18 8.18
C LEU A 150 -1.09 -13.50 8.95
N ALA A 151 -2.00 -13.88 9.86
CA ALA A 151 -1.94 -15.14 10.59
C ALA A 151 -2.10 -16.36 9.66
N LEU A 152 -3.08 -16.29 8.75
CA LEU A 152 -3.30 -17.32 7.72
C LEU A 152 -2.06 -17.43 6.81
N HIS A 153 -1.49 -16.29 6.40
CA HIS A 153 -0.28 -16.23 5.58
C HIS A 153 0.98 -16.79 6.29
N ALA A 154 1.10 -16.55 7.59
CA ALA A 154 2.14 -17.16 8.45
C ALA A 154 1.88 -18.65 8.78
N GLY A 155 0.77 -19.22 8.29
CA GLY A 155 0.43 -20.64 8.43
C GLY A 155 -0.17 -21.05 9.79
N PHE A 156 -0.79 -20.13 10.54
CA PHE A 156 -1.52 -20.49 11.76
C PHE A 156 -2.80 -21.28 11.44
N ASP A 157 -3.09 -22.28 12.26
CA ASP A 157 -4.38 -23.00 12.24
C ASP A 157 -5.52 -22.03 12.62
N PRO A 158 -6.51 -21.80 11.74
CA PRO A 158 -7.67 -20.95 12.05
C PRO A 158 -8.41 -21.39 13.31
N LYS A 159 -8.47 -22.69 13.59
CA LYS A 159 -9.13 -23.28 14.76
C LYS A 159 -8.35 -23.09 16.06
N ARG A 160 -7.16 -22.51 15.98
CA ARG A 160 -6.34 -22.02 17.11
C ARG A 160 -6.20 -20.49 17.08
N CYS A 161 -6.98 -19.79 16.26
CA CYS A 161 -7.03 -18.34 16.21
C CYS A 161 -8.24 -17.80 16.98
N ILE A 162 -8.07 -16.63 17.62
CA ILE A 162 -9.10 -15.95 18.42
C ILE A 162 -9.22 -14.48 17.97
N PHE A 163 -10.41 -14.07 17.54
CA PHE A 163 -10.73 -12.71 17.11
C PHE A 163 -11.31 -11.90 18.27
N ASN A 164 -10.53 -10.93 18.73
CA ASN A 164 -10.74 -10.03 19.85
C ASN A 164 -11.03 -8.58 19.37
N GLY A 165 -11.13 -7.65 20.32
CA GLY A 165 -11.38 -6.22 20.06
C GLY A 165 -12.84 -5.81 20.24
N ASN A 166 -13.11 -4.52 20.21
CA ASN A 166 -14.46 -3.94 20.28
C ASN A 166 -14.74 -3.20 18.95
N GLY A 167 -15.94 -3.31 18.37
CA GLY A 167 -16.22 -2.66 17.09
C GLY A 167 -15.78 -3.51 15.89
N LYS A 168 -16.15 -4.80 15.89
CA LYS A 168 -15.72 -5.73 14.83
C LYS A 168 -16.50 -5.45 13.53
N LEU A 169 -15.77 -5.15 12.45
CA LEU A 169 -16.34 -4.88 11.14
C LEU A 169 -16.93 -6.16 10.53
N LEU A 170 -18.06 -6.02 9.84
CA LEU A 170 -18.77 -7.16 9.22
C LEU A 170 -17.89 -7.92 8.22
N GLU A 171 -17.12 -7.22 7.39
CA GLU A 171 -16.21 -7.81 6.40
C GLU A 171 -15.07 -8.65 7.01
N ASP A 172 -14.50 -8.20 8.14
CA ASP A 172 -13.48 -8.96 8.86
C ASP A 172 -14.08 -10.16 9.61
N LEU A 173 -15.33 -10.04 10.06
CA LEU A 173 -16.08 -11.13 10.67
C LEU A 173 -16.52 -12.19 9.64
N VAL A 174 -16.84 -11.80 8.40
CA VAL A 174 -17.09 -12.74 7.29
C VAL A 174 -15.83 -13.57 7.06
N LEU A 175 -14.65 -12.95 6.95
CA LEU A 175 -13.39 -13.68 6.81
C LEU A 175 -13.11 -14.61 8.00
N ALA A 176 -13.40 -14.17 9.23
CA ALA A 176 -13.26 -15.01 10.43
C ALA A 176 -14.21 -16.23 10.41
N ALA A 177 -15.45 -16.04 9.98
CA ALA A 177 -16.45 -17.10 9.82
C ALA A 177 -16.09 -18.07 8.68
N GLU A 178 -15.58 -17.55 7.56
CA GLU A 178 -15.10 -18.34 6.42
C GLU A 178 -13.91 -19.23 6.81
N ALA A 179 -12.96 -18.68 7.57
CA ALA A 179 -11.78 -19.41 8.04
C ALA A 179 -12.08 -20.37 9.21
N GLY A 180 -13.16 -20.17 9.96
CA GLY A 180 -13.53 -21.00 11.12
C GLY A 180 -12.81 -20.60 12.41
N VAL A 181 -12.56 -19.30 12.59
CA VAL A 181 -11.85 -18.68 13.72
C VAL A 181 -12.80 -18.53 14.92
N PHE A 182 -12.29 -18.62 16.16
CA PHE A 182 -13.09 -18.30 17.35
C PHE A 182 -13.32 -16.80 17.45
N VAL A 183 -14.56 -16.34 17.68
CA VAL A 183 -14.86 -14.90 17.81
C VAL A 183 -15.38 -14.56 19.20
N ASN A 184 -14.75 -13.60 19.86
CA ASN A 184 -15.18 -13.15 21.19
C ASN A 184 -16.25 -12.06 21.07
N VAL A 185 -17.41 -12.25 21.67
CA VAL A 185 -18.51 -11.27 21.71
C VAL A 185 -18.18 -10.21 22.77
N ASP A 186 -18.05 -8.95 22.34
CA ASP A 186 -17.72 -7.80 23.20
C ASP A 186 -18.96 -6.93 23.52
N SER A 187 -19.95 -6.89 22.63
CA SER A 187 -21.16 -6.06 22.72
C SER A 187 -22.32 -6.65 21.92
N GLU A 188 -23.50 -6.02 22.04
CA GLU A 188 -24.74 -6.40 21.37
C GLU A 188 -24.63 -6.28 19.84
N PHE A 189 -24.11 -5.17 19.33
CA PHE A 189 -23.90 -4.97 17.89
C PHE A 189 -22.77 -5.85 17.34
N ASP A 190 -21.76 -6.19 18.14
CA ASP A 190 -20.75 -7.19 17.76
C ASP A 190 -21.43 -8.55 17.55
N LEU A 191 -22.40 -8.95 18.39
CA LEU A 191 -23.17 -10.19 18.21
C LEU A 191 -24.02 -10.16 16.93
N GLU A 192 -24.72 -9.05 16.67
CA GLU A 192 -25.50 -8.86 15.44
C GLU A 192 -24.62 -8.98 14.18
N ASN A 193 -23.44 -8.35 14.19
CA ASN A 193 -22.47 -8.46 13.09
C ASN A 193 -21.94 -9.90 12.93
N ILE A 194 -21.73 -10.65 14.01
CA ILE A 194 -21.29 -12.07 13.93
C ILE A 194 -22.40 -12.95 13.33
N VAL A 195 -23.67 -12.73 13.69
CA VAL A 195 -24.82 -13.44 13.10
C VAL A 195 -24.95 -13.12 11.61
N ALA A 196 -24.77 -11.86 11.22
CA ALA A 196 -24.76 -11.46 9.81
C ALA A 196 -23.58 -12.10 9.05
N ALA A 197 -22.38 -12.10 9.62
CA ALA A 197 -21.19 -12.74 9.05
C ALA A 197 -21.36 -14.25 8.85
N ALA A 198 -21.92 -14.95 9.84
CA ALA A 198 -22.21 -16.38 9.77
C ALA A 198 -23.16 -16.74 8.61
N ARG A 199 -24.19 -15.90 8.39
CA ARG A 199 -25.14 -16.03 7.27
C ARG A 199 -24.45 -15.81 5.92
N ILE A 200 -23.65 -14.76 5.79
CA ILE A 200 -22.92 -14.44 4.54
C ILE A 200 -21.91 -15.54 4.20
N ALA A 201 -21.14 -16.02 5.19
CA ALA A 201 -20.15 -17.09 5.02
C ALA A 201 -20.75 -18.50 4.87
N GLY A 202 -22.07 -18.66 5.05
CA GLY A 202 -22.76 -19.95 5.07
C GLY A 202 -22.26 -20.91 6.15
N LYS A 203 -21.69 -20.39 7.24
CA LYS A 203 -20.93 -21.17 8.25
C LYS A 203 -21.28 -20.75 9.66
N LYS A 204 -21.43 -21.75 10.53
CA LYS A 204 -21.62 -21.55 11.97
C LYS A 204 -20.31 -21.05 12.62
N VAL A 205 -20.40 -19.95 13.36
CA VAL A 205 -19.27 -19.34 14.07
C VAL A 205 -19.20 -19.86 15.51
N ASN A 206 -18.02 -20.31 15.93
CA ASN A 206 -17.74 -20.64 17.32
C ASN A 206 -17.44 -19.35 18.09
N VAL A 207 -18.28 -18.99 19.06
CA VAL A 207 -18.17 -17.75 19.84
C VAL A 207 -17.84 -17.99 21.29
N LEU A 208 -17.18 -17.01 21.93
CA LEU A 208 -17.02 -16.94 23.38
C LEU A 208 -17.60 -15.62 23.88
N LEU A 209 -18.23 -15.59 25.06
CA LEU A 209 -18.63 -14.32 25.68
C LEU A 209 -17.44 -13.70 26.41
N ARG A 210 -17.09 -12.44 26.09
CA ARG A 210 -16.07 -11.70 26.83
C ARG A 210 -16.69 -11.06 28.07
N ILE A 211 -16.54 -11.68 29.22
CA ILE A 211 -17.08 -11.22 30.51
C ILE A 211 -16.03 -10.35 31.21
N ASN A 212 -16.48 -9.29 31.89
CA ASN A 212 -15.62 -8.40 32.67
C ASN A 212 -15.65 -8.83 34.15
N PRO A 213 -14.55 -9.36 34.73
CA PRO A 213 -14.57 -9.89 36.10
C PRO A 213 -14.59 -8.81 37.19
N ASP A 214 -14.45 -7.52 36.84
CA ASP A 214 -14.35 -6.38 37.76
C ASP A 214 -13.23 -6.54 38.83
N VAL A 215 -12.06 -6.98 38.35
CA VAL A 215 -10.83 -7.16 39.13
C VAL A 215 -9.83 -6.10 38.70
N ASP A 216 -9.37 -5.27 39.65
CA ASP A 216 -8.31 -4.29 39.37
C ASP A 216 -6.97 -5.01 39.08
N PRO A 217 -6.42 -4.89 37.87
CA PRO A 217 -5.18 -5.56 37.50
C PRO A 217 -3.92 -4.90 38.09
N GLN A 218 -4.02 -3.75 38.77
CA GLN A 218 -2.90 -3.02 39.38
C GLN A 218 -1.76 -2.68 38.40
N VAL A 219 -2.12 -2.39 37.14
CA VAL A 219 -1.20 -1.96 36.06
C VAL A 219 -1.56 -0.57 35.54
N HIS A 220 -0.68 0.02 34.72
CA HIS A 220 -0.85 1.38 34.19
C HIS A 220 -2.22 1.56 33.48
N PRO A 221 -2.94 2.70 33.66
CA PRO A 221 -4.32 2.85 33.17
C PRO A 221 -4.55 2.51 31.69
N TYR A 222 -3.60 2.86 30.80
CA TYR A 222 -3.71 2.54 29.36
C TYR A 222 -3.56 1.04 29.00
N VAL A 223 -3.25 0.16 29.96
CA VAL A 223 -3.20 -1.31 29.77
C VAL A 223 -4.07 -2.10 30.74
N ALA A 224 -4.85 -1.44 31.60
CA ALA A 224 -5.83 -2.06 32.47
C ALA A 224 -7.16 -2.27 31.72
N THR A 225 -7.69 -3.50 31.67
CA THR A 225 -8.91 -3.82 30.89
C THR A 225 -10.00 -4.56 31.67
N GLY A 226 -9.72 -5.03 32.89
CA GLY A 226 -10.65 -5.82 33.71
C GLY A 226 -11.47 -5.07 34.77
N ASN A 227 -11.62 -3.75 34.66
CA ASN A 227 -12.39 -2.93 35.60
C ASN A 227 -13.77 -2.52 35.05
N LYS A 228 -14.74 -2.16 35.91
CA LYS A 228 -16.12 -1.77 35.51
C LYS A 228 -16.23 -0.61 34.52
N ASN A 229 -15.22 0.26 34.43
CA ASN A 229 -15.18 1.41 33.53
C ASN A 229 -14.55 1.08 32.16
N SER A 230 -14.10 -0.17 31.95
CA SER A 230 -13.50 -0.63 30.71
C SER A 230 -14.50 -0.59 29.55
N LYS A 231 -14.03 -0.18 28.36
CA LYS A 231 -14.80 -0.24 27.10
C LYS A 231 -14.85 -1.65 26.48
N PHE A 232 -14.49 -2.67 27.25
CA PHE A 232 -14.25 -4.03 26.78
C PHE A 232 -15.05 -5.05 27.59
N GLY A 233 -15.68 -5.98 26.87
CA GLY A 233 -16.48 -7.05 27.42
C GLY A 233 -17.92 -6.67 27.76
N ILE A 234 -18.78 -7.67 27.78
CA ILE A 234 -20.19 -7.55 28.14
C ILE A 234 -20.31 -7.17 29.61
N ARG A 235 -21.34 -6.37 29.93
CA ARG A 235 -21.69 -6.05 31.32
C ARG A 235 -22.31 -7.27 31.97
N ASN A 236 -21.90 -7.59 33.20
CA ASN A 236 -22.34 -8.82 33.88
C ASN A 236 -23.85 -8.84 34.12
N GLU A 237 -24.46 -7.66 34.31
CA GLU A 237 -25.91 -7.48 34.43
C GLU A 237 -26.69 -7.81 33.13
N LYS A 238 -26.00 -7.94 31.98
CA LYS A 238 -26.57 -8.34 30.68
C LYS A 238 -26.29 -9.78 30.27
N LEU A 239 -25.61 -10.60 31.09
CA LEU A 239 -25.22 -11.97 30.73
C LEU A 239 -26.40 -12.79 30.16
N GLN A 240 -27.56 -12.79 30.83
CA GLN A 240 -28.74 -13.52 30.37
C GLN A 240 -29.22 -13.09 28.98
N TRP A 241 -29.18 -11.78 28.66
CA TRP A 241 -29.58 -11.28 27.34
C TRP A 241 -28.69 -11.86 26.22
N PHE A 242 -27.37 -11.96 26.46
CA PHE A 242 -26.45 -12.58 25.49
C PHE A 242 -26.71 -14.09 25.35
N LEU A 243 -27.05 -14.79 26.42
CA LEU A 243 -27.41 -16.21 26.37
C LEU A 243 -28.72 -16.45 25.60
N ASP A 244 -29.74 -15.61 25.82
CA ASP A 244 -31.01 -15.70 25.11
C ASP A 244 -30.85 -15.33 23.61
N ALA A 245 -30.02 -14.32 23.30
CA ALA A 245 -29.70 -13.94 21.93
C ALA A 245 -28.91 -15.02 21.17
N VAL A 246 -27.97 -15.74 21.82
CA VAL A 246 -27.31 -16.90 21.20
C VAL A 246 -28.31 -18.06 21.01
N LYS A 247 -29.20 -18.32 21.98
CA LYS A 247 -30.28 -19.32 21.84
C LYS A 247 -31.22 -19.02 20.66
N ALA A 248 -31.40 -17.76 20.30
CA ALA A 248 -32.19 -17.33 19.14
C ALA A 248 -31.50 -17.56 17.77
N HIS A 249 -30.19 -17.82 17.75
CA HIS A 249 -29.40 -18.03 16.52
C HIS A 249 -28.63 -19.38 16.52
N PRO A 250 -29.32 -20.52 16.71
CA PRO A 250 -28.70 -21.84 16.86
C PRO A 250 -28.19 -22.41 15.53
N THR A 251 -28.49 -21.79 14.39
CA THR A 251 -27.95 -22.12 13.06
C THR A 251 -26.62 -21.41 12.81
N GLU A 252 -26.53 -20.14 13.21
CA GLU A 252 -25.41 -19.24 12.95
C GLU A 252 -24.28 -19.36 13.98
N LEU A 253 -24.60 -19.69 15.24
CA LEU A 253 -23.66 -19.65 16.35
C LEU A 253 -23.49 -21.02 17.04
N LYS A 254 -22.30 -21.25 17.63
CA LYS A 254 -22.11 -22.10 18.82
C LYS A 254 -21.36 -21.30 19.87
N LEU A 255 -21.97 -21.07 21.03
CA LEU A 255 -21.22 -20.61 22.21
C LEU A 255 -20.39 -21.79 22.74
N VAL A 256 -19.07 -21.63 22.78
CA VAL A 256 -18.11 -22.68 23.17
C VAL A 256 -17.30 -22.33 24.42
N GLY A 257 -17.34 -21.09 24.89
CA GLY A 257 -16.44 -20.63 25.95
C GLY A 257 -16.78 -19.28 26.56
N ALA A 258 -16.02 -18.93 27.59
CA ALA A 258 -16.00 -17.58 28.17
C ALA A 258 -14.57 -17.02 28.18
N HIS A 259 -14.45 -15.71 27.99
CA HIS A 259 -13.18 -14.98 27.92
C HIS A 259 -13.19 -13.83 28.94
N CYS A 260 -12.07 -13.60 29.63
CA CYS A 260 -11.80 -12.32 30.30
C CYS A 260 -10.41 -11.82 29.87
N HIS A 261 -10.18 -10.51 29.86
CA HIS A 261 -8.85 -9.95 29.60
C HIS A 261 -8.49 -8.96 30.72
N LEU A 262 -7.46 -9.28 31.49
CA LEU A 262 -7.12 -8.54 32.72
C LEU A 262 -6.29 -7.29 32.42
N GLY A 263 -5.27 -7.43 31.57
CA GLY A 263 -4.38 -6.34 31.18
C GLY A 263 -3.05 -6.84 30.64
N SER A 264 -1.99 -6.06 30.78
CA SER A 264 -0.63 -6.45 30.40
C SER A 264 0.38 -5.94 31.42
N THR A 265 1.48 -6.67 31.58
CA THR A 265 2.52 -6.41 32.60
C THR A 265 2.06 -6.73 34.03
N ILE A 266 1.30 -7.82 34.20
CA ILE A 266 0.79 -8.26 35.51
C ILE A 266 1.92 -8.90 36.32
N THR A 267 2.11 -8.46 37.57
CA THR A 267 3.24 -8.86 38.44
C THR A 267 2.85 -9.75 39.62
N LYS A 268 1.56 -10.08 39.77
CA LYS A 268 1.01 -10.93 40.85
C LYS A 268 0.11 -12.01 40.26
N VAL A 269 0.24 -13.27 40.70
CA VAL A 269 -0.56 -14.39 40.16
C VAL A 269 -1.96 -14.47 40.74
N ASP A 270 -2.20 -13.94 41.94
CA ASP A 270 -3.53 -13.94 42.58
C ASP A 270 -4.59 -13.23 41.72
N ILE A 271 -4.18 -12.22 40.94
CA ILE A 271 -5.06 -11.50 40.00
C ILE A 271 -5.61 -12.44 38.90
N PHE A 272 -4.80 -13.41 38.44
CA PHE A 272 -5.26 -14.45 37.51
C PHE A 272 -6.14 -15.49 38.22
N ARG A 273 -5.82 -15.83 39.48
CA ARG A 273 -6.60 -16.76 40.31
C ARG A 273 -8.01 -16.25 40.58
N ASP A 274 -8.14 -15.02 41.08
CA ASP A 274 -9.42 -14.41 41.46
C ASP A 274 -10.33 -14.26 40.23
N ALA A 275 -9.74 -13.81 39.10
CA ALA A 275 -10.43 -13.79 37.81
C ALA A 275 -10.86 -15.19 37.35
N ALA A 276 -10.01 -16.21 37.46
CA ALA A 276 -10.36 -17.57 37.07
C ALA A 276 -11.49 -18.16 37.94
N VAL A 277 -11.50 -17.88 39.25
CA VAL A 277 -12.59 -18.28 40.16
C VAL A 277 -13.93 -17.66 39.73
N LEU A 278 -13.94 -16.35 39.44
CA LEU A 278 -15.14 -15.67 38.93
C LEU A 278 -15.58 -16.23 37.57
N MET A 279 -14.64 -16.48 36.66
CA MET A 279 -14.94 -17.01 35.33
C MET A 279 -15.45 -18.45 35.33
N VAL A 280 -14.95 -19.35 36.19
CA VAL A 280 -15.55 -20.69 36.28
C VAL A 280 -16.94 -20.65 36.89
N ASN A 281 -17.21 -19.74 37.85
CA ASN A 281 -18.56 -19.55 38.38
C ASN A 281 -19.55 -19.06 37.29
N TYR A 282 -19.10 -18.21 36.36
CA TYR A 282 -19.90 -17.84 35.19
C TYR A 282 -20.04 -18.99 34.18
N ILE A 283 -18.99 -19.77 33.92
CA ILE A 283 -19.09 -20.96 33.06
C ILE A 283 -20.09 -21.99 33.62
N ASP A 284 -20.09 -22.20 34.94
CA ASP A 284 -21.01 -23.12 35.60
C ASP A 284 -22.48 -22.62 35.47
N GLN A 285 -22.74 -21.30 35.65
CA GLN A 285 -24.05 -20.68 35.35
C GLN A 285 -24.48 -20.81 33.88
N ILE A 286 -23.55 -20.68 32.93
CA ILE A 286 -23.83 -20.81 31.50
C ILE A 286 -24.12 -22.28 31.13
N ARG A 287 -23.48 -23.24 31.81
CA ARG A 287 -23.79 -24.68 31.68
C ARG A 287 -25.16 -25.03 32.27
N GLU A 288 -25.55 -24.44 33.40
CA GLU A 288 -26.92 -24.56 33.94
C GLU A 288 -28.00 -24.05 32.97
N GLN A 289 -27.66 -23.07 32.11
CA GLN A 289 -28.51 -22.58 31.03
C GLN A 289 -28.59 -23.50 29.80
N GLY A 290 -27.92 -24.66 29.81
CA GLY A 290 -28.00 -25.70 28.77
C GLY A 290 -26.95 -25.60 27.66
N PHE A 291 -25.84 -24.88 27.86
CA PHE A 291 -24.78 -24.74 26.86
C PHE A 291 -23.61 -25.71 27.07
N GLU A 292 -23.09 -26.25 25.96
CA GLU A 292 -21.82 -26.97 25.91
C GLU A 292 -20.64 -25.98 25.96
N ILE A 293 -20.16 -25.69 27.17
CA ILE A 293 -19.00 -24.81 27.40
C ILE A 293 -17.73 -25.62 27.61
N ASP A 294 -16.82 -25.54 26.64
CA ASP A 294 -15.58 -26.30 26.54
C ASP A 294 -14.32 -25.45 26.81
N TYR A 295 -14.40 -24.12 26.70
CA TYR A 295 -13.23 -23.22 26.73
C TYR A 295 -13.29 -22.14 27.82
N LEU A 296 -12.18 -21.95 28.52
CA LEU A 296 -11.90 -20.77 29.34
C LEU A 296 -10.70 -20.03 28.73
N ASN A 297 -10.91 -18.78 28.30
CA ASN A 297 -9.84 -17.91 27.81
C ASN A 297 -9.47 -16.86 28.87
N ILE A 298 -8.23 -16.92 29.34
CA ILE A 298 -7.64 -15.97 30.29
C ILE A 298 -6.67 -15.07 29.54
N GLY A 299 -7.21 -13.95 29.04
CA GLY A 299 -6.49 -12.92 28.32
C GLY A 299 -5.65 -12.04 29.25
N GLY A 300 -4.47 -11.68 28.76
CA GLY A 300 -3.46 -10.92 29.48
C GLY A 300 -2.19 -11.71 29.74
N GLY A 301 -1.16 -11.02 30.25
CA GLY A 301 0.17 -11.61 30.35
C GLY A 301 1.06 -10.98 31.42
N LEU A 302 2.01 -11.79 31.87
CA LEU A 302 3.00 -11.48 32.89
C LEU A 302 3.85 -10.26 32.52
N GLY A 303 4.40 -9.61 33.54
CA GLY A 303 5.43 -8.59 33.41
C GLY A 303 6.79 -9.15 32.94
N ILE A 304 7.68 -8.22 32.60
CA ILE A 304 9.12 -8.44 32.45
C ILE A 304 9.85 -7.30 33.18
N ASP A 305 11.11 -7.50 33.52
CA ASP A 305 11.91 -6.51 34.25
C ASP A 305 12.50 -5.44 33.29
N TYR A 306 11.65 -4.50 32.87
CA TYR A 306 12.05 -3.33 32.08
C TYR A 306 13.13 -2.46 32.74
N TYR A 307 13.38 -2.61 34.04
CA TYR A 307 14.36 -1.84 34.80
C TYR A 307 15.74 -2.50 34.88
N HIS A 308 15.82 -3.81 34.57
CA HIS A 308 17.02 -4.65 34.71
C HIS A 308 17.56 -4.65 36.16
N ALA A 309 16.64 -4.51 37.12
CA ALA A 309 16.93 -4.43 38.56
C ALA A 309 17.05 -5.81 39.24
N GLY A 310 16.80 -6.91 38.51
CA GLY A 310 16.73 -8.26 39.05
C GLY A 310 15.39 -8.56 39.73
N ALA A 311 14.31 -7.93 39.25
CA ALA A 311 12.99 -8.06 39.84
C ALA A 311 12.47 -9.52 39.80
N VAL A 312 12.10 -10.06 40.96
CA VAL A 312 11.49 -11.39 41.06
C VAL A 312 10.04 -11.30 40.60
N LEU A 313 9.83 -11.65 39.33
CA LEU A 313 8.52 -11.70 38.68
C LEU A 313 7.99 -13.14 38.63
N PRO A 314 6.66 -13.37 38.65
CA PRO A 314 6.12 -14.72 38.57
C PRO A 314 6.43 -15.37 37.22
N SER A 315 6.67 -16.68 37.23
CA SER A 315 6.90 -17.48 36.03
C SER A 315 5.59 -17.91 35.37
N PRO A 316 5.64 -18.40 34.11
CA PRO A 316 4.52 -19.10 33.49
C PRO A 316 3.97 -20.26 34.33
N ARG A 317 4.83 -20.96 35.09
CA ARG A 317 4.44 -22.06 35.97
C ARG A 317 3.52 -21.58 37.09
N ASP A 318 3.92 -20.50 37.77
CA ASP A 318 3.16 -19.91 38.88
C ASP A 318 1.77 -19.44 38.41
N LEU A 319 1.69 -18.80 37.23
CA LEU A 319 0.42 -18.40 36.64
C LEU A 319 -0.48 -19.62 36.38
N ILE A 320 0.02 -20.63 35.65
CA ILE A 320 -0.82 -21.78 35.28
C ILE A 320 -1.26 -22.59 36.50
N ASP A 321 -0.42 -22.75 37.51
CA ASP A 321 -0.79 -23.54 38.70
C ASP A 321 -1.86 -22.86 39.56
N THR A 322 -2.00 -21.52 39.53
CA THR A 322 -3.16 -20.86 40.17
C THR A 322 -4.52 -21.17 39.52
N VAL A 323 -4.54 -21.59 38.25
CA VAL A 323 -5.78 -21.85 37.49
C VAL A 323 -5.98 -23.33 37.14
N ARG A 324 -4.93 -24.16 37.23
CA ARG A 324 -4.89 -25.58 36.84
C ARG A 324 -6.01 -26.42 37.46
N GLU A 325 -6.24 -26.31 38.76
CA GLU A 325 -7.29 -27.08 39.45
C GLU A 325 -8.70 -26.66 38.98
N LEU A 326 -8.92 -25.37 38.74
CA LEU A 326 -10.20 -24.82 38.27
C LEU A 326 -10.51 -25.32 36.84
N VAL A 327 -9.49 -25.36 35.97
CA VAL A 327 -9.60 -25.87 34.60
C VAL A 327 -9.88 -27.38 34.58
N LEU A 328 -9.11 -28.17 35.35
CA LEU A 328 -9.28 -29.63 35.41
C LEU A 328 -10.60 -30.05 36.05
N SER A 329 -11.00 -29.42 37.17
CA SER A 329 -12.25 -29.75 37.87
C SER A 329 -13.52 -29.47 37.06
N ARG A 330 -13.45 -28.61 36.04
CA ARG A 330 -14.56 -28.34 35.10
C ARG A 330 -14.41 -29.04 33.74
N ASN A 331 -13.34 -29.81 33.52
CA ASN A 331 -12.97 -30.38 32.21
C ASN A 331 -12.97 -29.31 31.10
N LEU A 332 -12.20 -28.23 31.31
CA LEU A 332 -12.08 -27.11 30.37
C LEU A 332 -10.77 -27.16 29.57
N ASN A 333 -10.82 -26.62 28.35
CA ASN A 333 -9.65 -26.29 27.55
C ASN A 333 -9.22 -24.85 27.87
N LEU A 334 -7.94 -24.63 28.16
CA LEU A 334 -7.41 -23.33 28.58
C LEU A 334 -6.78 -22.56 27.41
N ILE A 335 -7.31 -21.39 27.10
CA ILE A 335 -6.66 -20.41 26.23
C ILE A 335 -5.96 -19.37 27.11
N ILE A 336 -4.73 -19.00 26.76
CA ILE A 336 -3.99 -17.88 27.37
C ILE A 336 -3.51 -16.94 26.27
N GLU A 337 -3.40 -15.64 26.56
CA GLU A 337 -2.98 -14.62 25.56
C GLU A 337 -1.64 -13.91 25.89
N PRO A 338 -0.51 -14.62 26.10
CA PRO A 338 0.75 -14.07 26.63
C PRO A 338 1.59 -13.25 25.63
N GLY A 339 0.97 -12.40 24.81
CA GLY A 339 1.63 -11.70 23.70
C GLY A 339 2.83 -10.82 24.09
N ARG A 340 2.78 -10.13 25.25
CA ARG A 340 3.91 -9.31 25.74
C ARG A 340 5.03 -10.16 26.32
N SER A 341 4.71 -11.09 27.22
CA SER A 341 5.68 -11.91 27.95
C SER A 341 6.43 -12.89 27.04
N LEU A 342 5.88 -13.25 25.86
CA LEU A 342 6.60 -14.07 24.88
C LEU A 342 7.67 -13.30 24.09
N ILE A 343 7.54 -11.99 23.86
CA ILE A 343 8.35 -11.27 22.87
C ILE A 343 9.11 -10.05 23.41
N ALA A 344 8.66 -9.40 24.49
CA ALA A 344 9.17 -8.08 24.87
C ALA A 344 10.68 -8.07 25.19
N ASN A 345 11.12 -8.97 26.07
CA ASN A 345 12.52 -9.10 26.54
C ASN A 345 13.45 -9.78 25.52
N THR A 346 12.97 -10.04 24.31
CA THR A 346 13.74 -10.77 23.29
C THR A 346 14.54 -9.84 22.39
N CYS A 347 14.41 -8.52 22.53
CA CYS A 347 14.91 -7.56 21.56
C CYS A 347 15.28 -6.21 22.15
N CYS A 348 16.30 -5.58 21.55
CA CYS A 348 16.62 -4.16 21.75
C CYS A 348 16.58 -3.40 20.42
N LEU A 349 16.35 -2.08 20.50
CA LEU A 349 16.69 -1.15 19.41
C LEU A 349 18.16 -0.75 19.58
N VAL A 350 18.93 -0.89 18.51
CA VAL A 350 20.36 -0.60 18.46
C VAL A 350 20.60 0.68 17.67
N ASN A 351 21.33 1.62 18.28
CA ASN A 351 21.50 3.01 17.85
C ASN A 351 22.97 3.43 17.96
N ARG A 352 23.36 4.55 17.32
CA ARG A 352 24.64 5.23 17.55
C ARG A 352 24.45 6.63 18.10
N VAL A 353 25.37 7.04 18.98
CA VAL A 353 25.44 8.40 19.51
C VAL A 353 25.89 9.37 18.42
N THR A 354 24.99 10.25 18.00
CA THR A 354 25.27 11.35 17.06
C THR A 354 26.09 12.45 17.72
N GLY A 355 25.88 12.68 19.02
CA GLY A 355 26.68 13.56 19.86
C GLY A 355 26.04 13.82 21.24
N VAL A 356 26.82 14.39 22.16
CA VAL A 356 26.36 14.84 23.48
C VAL A 356 26.24 16.36 23.47
N LYS A 357 25.20 16.91 24.12
CA LYS A 357 25.02 18.37 24.29
C LYS A 357 24.44 18.70 25.67
N THR A 358 24.61 19.93 26.12
CA THR A 358 23.92 20.48 27.30
C THR A 358 23.21 21.79 26.93
N ASN A 359 22.12 22.11 27.63
CA ASN A 359 21.51 23.44 27.60
C ASN A 359 21.82 24.28 28.86
N GLY A 360 22.71 23.78 29.73
CA GLY A 360 23.07 24.40 31.01
C GLY A 360 22.20 23.96 32.20
N THR A 361 21.08 23.26 31.98
CA THR A 361 20.22 22.70 33.06
C THR A 361 19.96 21.20 32.93
N LYS A 362 20.00 20.66 31.72
CA LYS A 362 19.98 19.23 31.39
C LYS A 362 21.06 18.90 30.35
N ASN A 363 21.57 17.68 30.45
CA ASN A 363 22.46 17.08 29.46
C ASN A 363 21.65 16.11 28.58
N PHE A 364 22.06 15.97 27.33
CA PHE A 364 21.35 15.18 26.32
C PHE A 364 22.33 14.30 25.55
N VAL A 365 22.01 13.01 25.42
CA VAL A 365 22.65 12.11 24.44
C VAL A 365 21.74 12.07 23.22
N VAL A 366 22.22 12.61 22.09
CA VAL A 366 21.49 12.57 20.81
C VAL A 366 21.91 11.31 20.05
N ILE A 367 20.95 10.48 19.66
CA ILE A 367 21.17 9.25 18.88
C ILE A 367 20.57 9.35 17.46
N ASP A 368 20.74 8.32 16.64
CA ASP A 368 20.17 8.24 15.27
C ASP A 368 18.70 7.74 15.25
N GLY A 369 18.32 6.91 16.22
CA GLY A 369 16.92 6.54 16.49
C GLY A 369 16.08 7.65 17.16
N SER A 370 14.76 7.49 17.09
CA SER A 370 13.76 8.47 17.54
C SER A 370 12.46 7.82 17.98
N MET A 371 11.53 8.64 18.49
CA MET A 371 10.14 8.29 18.74
C MET A 371 9.39 7.74 17.51
N ALA A 372 9.86 8.03 16.29
CA ALA A 372 9.23 7.48 15.08
C ALA A 372 9.45 5.97 14.96
N GLU A 373 10.64 5.48 15.35
CA GLU A 373 10.95 4.06 15.43
C GLU A 373 10.43 3.44 16.73
N LEU A 374 10.69 4.06 17.89
CA LEU A 374 10.37 3.52 19.22
C LEU A 374 9.53 4.53 20.02
N ILE A 375 8.22 4.54 19.77
CA ILE A 375 7.29 5.57 20.27
C ILE A 375 6.88 5.43 21.75
N ARG A 376 7.16 4.28 22.39
CA ARG A 376 6.62 3.93 23.72
C ARG A 376 7.00 4.92 24.85
N PRO A 377 8.25 5.38 25.00
CA PRO A 377 8.62 6.40 25.97
C PRO A 377 7.85 7.71 25.71
N SER A 378 7.83 8.22 24.48
CA SER A 378 7.09 9.43 24.10
C SER A 378 5.59 9.36 24.36
N LEU A 379 4.98 8.21 24.11
CA LEU A 379 3.52 8.03 24.13
C LEU A 379 2.94 7.67 25.51
N TYR A 380 3.72 6.97 26.35
CA TYR A 380 3.24 6.41 27.62
C TYR A 380 4.17 6.70 28.82
N ASP A 381 5.23 7.50 28.64
CA ASP A 381 6.37 7.65 29.58
C ASP A 381 6.95 6.29 30.01
N ALA A 382 6.86 5.29 29.11
CA ALA A 382 7.24 3.92 29.40
C ALA A 382 8.75 3.79 29.62
N TYR A 383 9.14 3.32 30.80
CA TYR A 383 10.53 2.95 31.07
C TYR A 383 10.94 1.75 30.20
N GLN A 384 12.07 1.91 29.51
CA GLN A 384 12.90 0.85 28.96
C GLN A 384 14.35 1.16 29.39
N HIS A 385 15.12 0.12 29.70
CA HIS A 385 16.53 0.27 30.11
C HIS A 385 17.39 0.70 28.92
N ILE A 386 18.45 1.47 29.20
CA ILE A 386 19.36 2.03 28.20
C ILE A 386 20.78 1.89 28.71
N GLU A 387 21.66 1.31 27.89
CA GLU A 387 23.09 1.21 28.18
C GLU A 387 23.95 1.28 26.91
N LEU A 388 25.27 1.43 27.10
CA LEU A 388 26.26 1.39 26.01
C LEU A 388 26.64 -0.04 25.65
N VAL A 389 26.85 -0.26 24.35
CA VAL A 389 27.22 -1.55 23.73
C VAL A 389 28.69 -1.92 23.98
N SER A 390 29.56 -0.92 24.05
CA SER A 390 30.98 -1.06 24.40
C SER A 390 31.24 -0.60 25.84
N PRO A 391 32.33 -1.05 26.49
CA PRO A 391 32.78 -0.42 27.73
C PRO A 391 33.10 1.08 27.48
N PRO A 392 32.82 1.96 28.44
CA PRO A 392 33.23 3.37 28.37
C PRO A 392 34.75 3.51 28.59
N PRO A 393 35.36 4.64 28.19
CA PRO A 393 36.71 5.00 28.59
C PRO A 393 36.89 4.99 30.12
N SER A 394 38.08 4.62 30.61
CA SER A 394 38.38 4.45 32.04
C SER A 394 38.18 5.71 32.90
N GLU A 395 38.16 6.88 32.27
CA GLU A 395 38.03 8.20 32.90
C GLU A 395 36.65 8.85 32.65
N ALA A 396 35.70 8.13 32.03
CA ALA A 396 34.41 8.68 31.62
C ALA A 396 33.46 8.90 32.82
N GLU A 397 33.25 10.16 33.20
CA GLU A 397 32.30 10.53 34.26
C GLU A 397 30.87 10.09 33.95
N ILE A 398 30.19 9.53 34.96
CA ILE A 398 28.77 9.20 34.94
C ILE A 398 27.97 10.48 35.18
N SER A 399 26.96 10.72 34.35
CA SER A 399 26.09 11.88 34.41
C SER A 399 24.64 11.52 34.10
N THR A 400 23.72 12.41 34.52
CA THR A 400 22.29 12.32 34.19
C THR A 400 22.05 12.88 32.78
N PHE A 401 21.46 12.07 31.89
CA PHE A 401 21.14 12.46 30.52
C PHE A 401 19.69 12.14 30.14
N ASP A 402 19.07 13.04 29.36
CA ASP A 402 17.92 12.68 28.52
C ASP A 402 18.44 12.10 27.19
N VAL A 403 17.99 10.92 26.83
CA VAL A 403 18.34 10.23 25.57
C VAL A 403 17.28 10.57 24.53
N VAL A 404 17.69 11.31 23.51
CA VAL A 404 16.81 11.99 22.54
C VAL A 404 17.19 11.67 21.10
N GLY A 405 16.20 11.71 20.22
CA GLY A 405 16.43 11.50 18.78
C GLY A 405 16.77 12.79 18.02
N PRO A 406 16.89 12.69 16.68
CA PRO A 406 17.17 13.81 15.79
C PRO A 406 15.91 14.47 15.21
N VAL A 407 14.70 14.12 15.64
CA VAL A 407 13.45 14.68 15.11
C VAL A 407 13.16 16.05 15.75
N CYS A 408 12.68 16.99 14.95
CA CYS A 408 12.27 18.32 15.41
C CYS A 408 10.89 18.30 16.11
N GLU A 409 10.77 17.48 17.16
CA GLU A 409 9.56 17.31 17.97
C GLU A 409 9.92 17.30 19.46
N SER A 410 9.11 17.98 20.29
CA SER A 410 9.37 18.11 21.74
C SER A 410 9.19 16.80 22.51
N ALA A 411 8.53 15.82 21.90
CA ALA A 411 8.33 14.48 22.43
C ALA A 411 9.40 13.45 21.98
N ASP A 412 10.43 13.84 21.22
CA ASP A 412 11.45 12.89 20.69
C ASP A 412 12.51 12.47 21.74
N PHE A 413 12.07 11.72 22.75
CA PHE A 413 12.91 11.08 23.76
C PHE A 413 12.67 9.57 23.80
N LEU A 414 13.75 8.79 23.95
CA LEU A 414 13.69 7.34 24.19
C LEU A 414 13.92 6.99 25.67
N GLY A 415 14.41 7.94 26.47
CA GLY A 415 14.48 7.83 27.92
C GLY A 415 14.87 9.16 28.56
N LYS A 416 14.33 9.47 29.73
CA LYS A 416 14.70 10.67 30.51
C LYS A 416 15.53 10.30 31.74
N ASP A 417 16.32 11.25 32.20
CA ASP A 417 17.02 11.21 33.50
C ASP A 417 17.81 9.92 33.74
N ARG A 418 18.49 9.44 32.69
CA ARG A 418 19.27 8.20 32.68
C ARG A 418 20.69 8.46 33.19
N GLN A 419 21.15 7.66 34.15
CA GLN A 419 22.56 7.65 34.56
C GLN A 419 23.37 6.87 33.53
N LEU A 420 24.28 7.54 32.83
CA LEU A 420 25.17 6.93 31.84
C LEU A 420 26.58 7.52 31.98
N PRO A 421 27.65 6.73 31.76
CA PRO A 421 28.97 7.31 31.47
C PRO A 421 28.87 8.15 30.19
N THR A 422 29.53 9.31 30.18
CA THR A 422 29.48 10.25 29.05
C THR A 422 29.98 9.57 27.76
N PRO A 423 29.14 9.38 26.73
CA PRO A 423 29.50 8.53 25.59
C PRO A 423 30.20 9.29 24.46
N ASP A 424 31.18 8.63 23.84
CA ASP A 424 31.84 9.12 22.64
C ASP A 424 30.90 9.18 21.42
N ARG A 425 31.20 10.11 20.50
CA ARG A 425 30.49 10.22 19.23
C ARG A 425 30.73 8.98 18.37
N GLY A 426 29.65 8.34 17.93
CA GLY A 426 29.66 7.10 17.15
C GLY A 426 29.60 5.81 17.98
N ALA A 427 29.68 5.91 19.31
CA ALA A 427 29.52 4.79 20.23
C ALA A 427 28.12 4.15 20.12
N GLY A 428 28.05 2.85 20.38
CA GLY A 428 26.79 2.10 20.33
C GLY A 428 25.97 2.23 21.61
N LEU A 429 24.66 2.45 21.46
CA LEU A 429 23.70 2.60 22.54
C LEU A 429 22.42 1.81 22.22
N VAL A 430 21.94 1.05 23.19
CA VAL A 430 20.76 0.18 23.04
C VAL A 430 19.60 0.63 23.93
N VAL A 431 18.37 0.43 23.43
CA VAL A 431 17.14 0.55 24.22
C VAL A 431 16.51 -0.84 24.33
N HIS A 432 16.48 -1.39 25.54
CA HIS A 432 16.11 -2.78 25.83
C HIS A 432 14.60 -3.02 25.77
N ASP A 433 14.20 -4.30 25.80
CA ASP A 433 12.81 -4.76 25.94
C ASP A 433 11.84 -4.24 24.85
N ALA A 434 12.41 -3.99 23.67
CA ALA A 434 11.75 -3.36 22.55
C ALA A 434 10.99 -4.35 21.65
N GLY A 435 10.97 -5.64 21.98
CA GLY A 435 10.34 -6.66 21.13
C GLY A 435 8.82 -6.57 21.04
N ALA A 436 8.16 -5.90 22.01
CA ALA A 436 6.70 -5.77 22.07
C ALA A 436 6.22 -4.31 22.00
N TYR A 437 5.31 -4.03 21.08
CA TYR A 437 4.64 -2.73 20.89
C TYR A 437 5.61 -1.57 20.56
N CYS A 438 6.76 -1.87 19.96
CA CYS A 438 7.68 -0.88 19.40
C CYS A 438 7.56 -0.90 17.86
N MET A 439 8.17 -1.89 17.19
CA MET A 439 8.14 -2.01 15.73
C MET A 439 6.72 -2.09 15.14
N SER A 440 5.79 -2.77 15.81
CA SER A 440 4.37 -2.81 15.40
C SER A 440 3.66 -1.45 15.51
N MET A 441 4.21 -0.50 16.27
CA MET A 441 3.77 0.88 16.41
C MET A 441 4.71 1.90 15.72
N ALA A 442 5.78 1.44 15.05
CA ALA A 442 6.72 2.32 14.35
C ALA A 442 6.02 3.06 13.20
N SER A 443 6.28 4.36 13.09
CA SER A 443 5.59 5.28 12.18
C SER A 443 6.53 5.84 11.11
N THR A 444 5.95 6.38 10.05
CA THR A 444 6.68 7.15 9.03
C THR A 444 6.63 8.67 9.30
N TYR A 445 6.55 9.06 10.59
CA TYR A 445 6.53 10.47 11.00
C TYR A 445 7.80 11.17 10.50
N ASN A 446 7.63 12.39 9.97
CA ASN A 446 8.68 13.16 9.29
C ASN A 446 9.45 12.36 8.21
N LEU A 447 8.74 11.45 7.51
CA LEU A 447 9.24 10.59 6.44
C LEU A 447 10.41 9.65 6.84
N LYS A 448 10.64 9.42 8.15
CA LYS A 448 11.58 8.39 8.58
C LYS A 448 11.08 7.01 8.12
N MET A 449 11.97 6.22 7.53
CA MET A 449 11.65 4.86 7.11
C MET A 449 11.69 3.93 8.34
N ARG A 450 10.80 2.93 8.39
CA ARG A 450 10.84 1.90 9.43
C ARG A 450 12.24 1.22 9.47
N PRO A 451 12.78 0.95 10.67
CA PRO A 451 14.10 0.34 10.81
C PRO A 451 14.08 -1.12 10.36
N PRO A 452 15.21 -1.69 9.91
CA PRO A 452 15.32 -3.11 9.67
C PRO A 452 15.25 -3.92 10.97
N GLU A 453 14.80 -5.17 10.85
CA GLU A 453 14.74 -6.15 11.93
C GLU A 453 15.69 -7.31 11.60
N TYR A 454 16.62 -7.60 12.52
CA TYR A 454 17.52 -8.76 12.44
C TYR A 454 17.25 -9.70 13.61
N TRP A 455 17.34 -11.01 13.39
CA TRP A 455 17.14 -12.02 14.44
C TRP A 455 18.32 -13.01 14.51
N SER A 456 18.89 -13.12 15.72
CA SER A 456 20.14 -13.81 16.02
C SER A 456 19.95 -15.32 16.13
N VAL A 457 20.83 -16.05 15.44
CA VAL A 457 21.15 -17.47 15.65
C VAL A 457 22.65 -17.66 15.46
N THR A 458 23.20 -17.17 14.34
CA THR A 458 24.64 -16.98 14.11
C THR A 458 24.91 -15.63 13.42
N LEU A 459 26.18 -15.20 13.36
CA LEU A 459 26.57 -14.02 12.58
C LEU A 459 26.30 -14.23 11.08
N LEU A 460 26.45 -15.48 10.58
CA LEU A 460 26.11 -15.86 9.21
C LEU A 460 24.62 -15.74 8.93
N ASP A 461 23.74 -16.02 9.90
CA ASP A 461 22.29 -15.80 9.73
C ASP A 461 21.99 -14.31 9.56
N ILE A 462 22.61 -13.42 10.35
CA ILE A 462 22.44 -11.96 10.27
C ILE A 462 23.00 -11.41 8.94
N LEU A 463 24.16 -11.92 8.50
CA LEU A 463 24.71 -11.63 7.16
C LEU A 463 23.82 -12.16 6.03
N SER A 464 23.12 -13.28 6.24
CA SER A 464 22.11 -13.79 5.29
C SER A 464 20.79 -13.02 5.32
N GLN A 465 20.52 -12.22 6.36
CA GLN A 465 19.34 -11.37 6.50
C GLN A 465 19.57 -9.99 5.89
N THR A 466 20.75 -9.41 6.08
CA THR A 466 21.19 -8.22 5.32
C THR A 466 21.27 -8.50 3.82
N ALA A 467 21.62 -9.73 3.42
CA ALA A 467 21.60 -10.19 2.03
C ALA A 467 20.22 -10.67 1.50
N ARG A 468 19.11 -10.41 2.20
CA ARG A 468 17.75 -10.79 1.75
C ARG A 468 16.83 -9.58 1.58
N PRO A 469 16.28 -9.31 0.38
CA PRO A 469 15.21 -8.33 0.23
C PRO A 469 13.93 -8.77 0.95
N PHE A 470 13.16 -7.77 1.39
CA PHE A 470 11.87 -7.95 2.04
C PHE A 470 10.74 -8.21 1.01
N SER A 471 10.92 -9.21 0.12
CA SER A 471 10.03 -9.45 -1.03
C SER A 471 9.84 -10.93 -1.44
N SER A 472 9.82 -11.88 -0.48
CA SER A 472 9.41 -13.26 -0.79
C SER A 472 8.78 -14.03 0.38
N VAL A 473 7.46 -13.94 0.51
CA VAL A 473 6.63 -15.04 1.05
C VAL A 473 5.40 -15.16 0.15
N MET A 474 5.42 -16.15 -0.75
CA MET A 474 4.29 -16.73 -1.52
C MET A 474 4.84 -17.78 -2.53
N ALA A 475 5.74 -18.66 -2.07
CA ALA A 475 6.33 -19.72 -2.91
C ALA A 475 6.87 -20.89 -2.07
N GLY A 476 5.97 -21.81 -1.70
CA GLY A 476 6.27 -23.21 -1.38
C GLY A 476 5.27 -24.08 -2.14
N ASP A 477 5.58 -25.30 -2.60
CA ASP A 477 6.84 -26.05 -2.51
C ASP A 477 7.18 -26.69 -3.87
N SER A 478 8.41 -27.21 -4.01
CA SER A 478 8.81 -28.05 -5.15
C SER A 478 9.14 -29.46 -4.68
N LEU A 479 8.71 -30.47 -5.43
CA LEU A 479 8.85 -31.89 -5.07
C LEU A 479 10.32 -32.36 -5.09
N THR A 480 10.59 -33.38 -4.27
CA THR A 480 11.91 -33.98 -4.10
C THR A 480 12.22 -35.10 -5.10
N GLY A 481 13.27 -34.88 -5.90
CA GLY A 481 14.16 -35.93 -6.41
C GLY A 481 13.75 -36.71 -7.67
N LEU A 482 14.69 -36.85 -8.61
CA LEU A 482 15.12 -38.13 -9.18
C LEU A 482 16.38 -37.98 -10.09
N THR A 483 17.45 -38.69 -9.69
CA THR A 483 18.52 -39.33 -10.50
C THR A 483 19.27 -38.63 -11.67
N ASN A 484 20.59 -38.87 -11.68
CA ASN A 484 21.63 -38.53 -12.66
C ASN A 484 21.26 -38.65 -14.16
N GLY A 485 21.73 -37.68 -14.96
CA GLY A 485 21.94 -37.78 -16.40
C GLY A 485 23.05 -36.80 -16.84
N SER A 486 23.93 -37.20 -17.77
CA SER A 486 25.03 -36.35 -18.26
C SER A 486 24.55 -35.28 -19.26
N PRO A 487 25.17 -34.09 -19.30
CA PRO A 487 24.63 -32.95 -20.04
C PRO A 487 24.79 -33.07 -21.56
N ARG A 488 23.72 -32.75 -22.29
CA ARG A 488 23.79 -32.13 -23.62
C ARG A 488 23.30 -30.69 -23.50
N GLY A 489 23.90 -29.79 -24.26
CA GLY A 489 23.84 -28.35 -24.00
C GLY A 489 22.42 -27.78 -23.98
N GLN A 490 22.04 -27.21 -22.84
CA GLN A 490 21.06 -26.12 -22.78
C GLN A 490 21.79 -24.79 -23.05
N PRO A 491 21.13 -23.77 -23.64
CA PRO A 491 21.71 -22.44 -23.72
C PRO A 491 21.89 -21.87 -22.30
N ASN A 492 23.04 -21.25 -22.02
CA ASN A 492 23.26 -20.55 -20.76
C ASN A 492 22.17 -19.47 -20.58
N PRO A 493 21.61 -19.29 -19.36
CA PRO A 493 20.67 -18.21 -19.11
C PRO A 493 21.38 -16.87 -19.31
N ARG A 494 20.88 -16.06 -20.25
CA ARG A 494 21.40 -14.70 -20.53
C ARG A 494 20.51 -13.66 -19.87
N ARG A 495 21.11 -12.59 -19.35
CA ARG A 495 20.36 -11.41 -18.88
C ARG A 495 19.93 -10.54 -20.05
N THR A 496 18.70 -10.02 -19.98
CA THR A 496 18.26 -8.88 -20.78
C THR A 496 18.81 -7.56 -20.20
N TYR A 497 18.66 -6.48 -20.96
CA TYR A 497 19.11 -5.15 -20.59
C TYR A 497 18.16 -4.06 -21.09
N GLN A 498 18.37 -2.84 -20.62
CA GLN A 498 17.67 -1.63 -21.09
C GLN A 498 18.71 -0.63 -21.63
N VAL A 499 18.32 0.28 -22.52
CA VAL A 499 19.20 1.33 -23.05
C VAL A 499 18.85 2.66 -22.37
N VAL A 500 19.85 3.45 -21.98
CA VAL A 500 19.66 4.83 -21.49
C VAL A 500 20.57 5.75 -22.31
N MET A 501 19.97 6.67 -23.08
CA MET A 501 20.69 7.59 -23.96
C MET A 501 19.99 8.95 -24.03
N ALA A 502 20.77 9.99 -24.32
CA ALA A 502 20.28 11.28 -24.80
C ALA A 502 20.72 11.46 -26.25
N ALA A 503 19.83 11.95 -27.12
CA ALA A 503 20.12 12.16 -28.55
C ALA A 503 19.28 13.29 -29.16
N THR A 504 19.82 13.94 -30.20
CA THR A 504 19.08 14.86 -31.07
C THR A 504 18.05 14.12 -31.95
N LEU A 505 17.15 14.86 -32.60
CA LEU A 505 16.12 14.31 -33.49
C LEU A 505 16.67 13.47 -34.66
N ASP A 506 17.90 13.74 -35.10
CA ASP A 506 18.65 12.97 -36.11
C ASP A 506 19.51 11.84 -35.51
N MET A 507 19.26 11.48 -34.24
CA MET A 507 19.95 10.43 -33.47
C MET A 507 21.44 10.72 -33.16
N GLY A 508 21.87 11.97 -33.21
CA GLY A 508 23.22 12.41 -32.82
C GLY A 508 23.42 12.36 -31.30
N ILE A 509 24.56 11.82 -30.84
CA ILE A 509 24.84 11.56 -29.41
C ILE A 509 26.14 12.21 -28.89
N SER A 510 27.09 12.55 -29.75
CA SER A 510 28.31 13.28 -29.35
C SER A 510 28.99 14.00 -30.51
N LYS A 511 29.86 14.95 -30.16
CA LYS A 511 30.77 15.68 -31.03
C LYS A 511 32.15 15.77 -30.36
N ASP A 512 33.22 15.43 -31.07
CA ASP A 512 34.61 15.41 -30.60
C ASP A 512 34.82 14.63 -29.28
N GLY A 513 33.97 13.63 -29.02
CA GLY A 513 33.97 12.81 -27.80
C GLY A 513 33.26 13.43 -26.58
N VAL A 514 32.55 14.56 -26.74
CA VAL A 514 31.74 15.19 -25.69
C VAL A 514 30.26 15.34 -26.10
N MET A 515 29.37 15.55 -25.13
CA MET A 515 27.97 15.89 -25.40
C MET A 515 27.89 17.34 -25.89
N PRO A 516 27.24 17.64 -27.04
CA PRO A 516 27.13 19.00 -27.57
C PRO A 516 26.05 19.86 -26.85
N TRP A 517 25.49 19.36 -25.74
CA TRP A 517 24.53 20.05 -24.88
C TRP A 517 24.96 19.97 -23.41
N ASN A 518 24.43 20.89 -22.60
CA ASN A 518 24.57 20.87 -21.14
C ASN A 518 23.19 20.83 -20.50
N LEU A 519 22.76 19.64 -20.07
CA LEU A 519 21.45 19.38 -19.49
C LEU A 519 21.60 18.71 -18.11
N PRO A 520 21.83 19.47 -17.02
CA PRO A 520 21.90 18.93 -15.66
C PRO A 520 20.69 18.08 -15.26
N THR A 521 19.49 18.43 -15.75
CA THR A 521 18.26 17.68 -15.46
C THR A 521 18.23 16.32 -16.19
N ASP A 522 18.80 16.23 -17.39
CA ASP A 522 19.01 14.96 -18.10
C ASP A 522 20.04 14.07 -17.39
N LEU A 523 21.18 14.64 -17.00
CA LEU A 523 22.20 13.92 -16.23
C LEU A 523 21.64 13.40 -14.89
N LYS A 524 20.69 14.12 -14.27
CA LYS A 524 20.00 13.63 -13.08
C LYS A 524 19.00 12.51 -13.39
N PHE A 525 18.26 12.58 -14.49
CA PHE A 525 17.41 11.47 -14.95
C PHE A 525 18.24 10.21 -15.25
N PHE A 526 19.38 10.35 -15.95
CA PHE A 526 20.34 9.27 -16.17
C PHE A 526 20.88 8.70 -14.85
N GLU A 527 21.21 9.54 -13.87
CA GLU A 527 21.65 9.06 -12.55
C GLU A 527 20.55 8.26 -11.86
N ASP A 528 19.36 8.83 -11.71
CA ASP A 528 18.27 8.20 -10.98
C ASP A 528 17.85 6.87 -11.63
N ILE A 529 17.69 6.84 -12.95
CA ILE A 529 17.24 5.64 -13.67
C ILE A 529 18.28 4.51 -13.64
N THR A 530 19.58 4.86 -13.68
CA THR A 530 20.65 3.85 -13.65
C THR A 530 21.07 3.45 -12.23
N SER A 531 20.84 4.27 -11.19
CA SER A 531 21.27 3.96 -9.82
C SER A 531 20.17 3.36 -8.94
N ILE A 532 18.90 3.70 -9.15
CA ILE A 532 17.81 3.26 -8.26
C ILE A 532 17.41 1.80 -8.59
N THR A 533 17.45 0.97 -7.56
CA THR A 533 16.95 -0.41 -7.55
C THR A 533 15.59 -0.52 -6.85
N SER A 534 14.82 -1.56 -7.17
CA SER A 534 13.66 -1.97 -6.37
C SER A 534 14.11 -2.66 -5.06
N ASP A 535 15.25 -3.34 -5.10
CA ASP A 535 15.92 -4.00 -4.00
C ASP A 535 17.17 -3.20 -3.54
N PRO A 536 17.15 -2.58 -2.35
CA PRO A 536 18.27 -1.78 -1.87
C PRO A 536 19.53 -2.59 -1.52
N THR A 537 19.45 -3.93 -1.48
CA THR A 537 20.63 -4.81 -1.30
C THR A 537 21.39 -5.06 -2.60
N LYS A 538 20.80 -4.69 -3.75
CA LYS A 538 21.38 -4.85 -5.09
C LYS A 538 21.87 -3.53 -5.66
N LYS A 539 22.79 -3.63 -6.62
CA LYS A 539 23.20 -2.52 -7.50
C LYS A 539 22.63 -2.74 -8.91
N ASN A 540 22.66 -1.72 -9.76
CA ASN A 540 22.50 -1.91 -11.21
C ASN A 540 23.89 -1.96 -11.88
N ALA A 541 23.96 -2.60 -13.05
CA ALA A 541 25.14 -2.57 -13.90
C ALA A 541 24.96 -1.56 -15.06
N VAL A 542 25.97 -0.74 -15.32
CA VAL A 542 26.06 0.15 -16.48
C VAL A 542 27.18 -0.31 -17.41
N VAL A 543 26.82 -0.70 -18.62
CA VAL A 543 27.72 -1.19 -19.66
C VAL A 543 28.02 -0.05 -20.64
N MET A 544 29.29 0.17 -20.94
CA MET A 544 29.72 1.26 -21.83
C MET A 544 31.00 0.93 -22.60
N GLY A 545 31.19 1.56 -23.76
CA GLY A 545 32.43 1.44 -24.54
C GLY A 545 33.59 2.23 -23.94
N ARG A 546 34.84 1.82 -24.24
CA ARG A 546 36.06 2.47 -23.76
C ARG A 546 36.08 4.00 -23.97
N LYS A 547 35.63 4.49 -25.14
CA LYS A 547 35.51 5.94 -25.43
C LYS A 547 34.51 6.65 -24.51
N THR A 548 33.38 6.02 -24.22
CA THR A 548 32.34 6.56 -23.32
C THR A 548 32.84 6.61 -21.87
N TRP A 549 33.55 5.57 -21.43
CA TRP A 549 34.29 5.59 -20.16
C TRP A 549 35.33 6.72 -20.13
N GLU A 550 36.08 6.89 -21.21
CA GLU A 550 37.09 7.96 -21.38
C GLU A 550 36.50 9.38 -21.34
N SER A 551 35.24 9.58 -21.76
CA SER A 551 34.55 10.88 -21.69
C SER A 551 33.96 11.24 -20.31
N ILE A 552 33.76 10.29 -19.39
CA ILE A 552 33.22 10.59 -18.05
C ILE A 552 34.26 11.36 -17.22
N PRO A 553 33.98 12.56 -16.67
CA PRO A 553 34.94 13.32 -15.87
C PRO A 553 35.52 12.50 -14.71
N LEU A 554 36.82 12.63 -14.43
CA LEU A 554 37.52 11.80 -13.42
C LEU A 554 36.85 11.84 -12.04
N LYS A 555 36.33 12.99 -11.61
CA LYS A 555 35.58 13.15 -10.35
C LYS A 555 34.24 12.37 -10.28
N ASN A 556 33.77 11.85 -11.41
CA ASN A 556 32.53 11.10 -11.60
C ASN A 556 32.79 9.65 -12.08
N ARG A 557 34.05 9.19 -12.06
CA ARG A 557 34.49 7.90 -12.61
C ARG A 557 35.16 7.07 -11.50
N PRO A 558 34.69 5.84 -11.18
CA PRO A 558 33.48 5.17 -11.69
C PRO A 558 32.18 5.89 -11.30
N LEU A 559 31.09 5.60 -12.01
CA LEU A 559 29.76 6.10 -11.66
C LEU A 559 29.31 5.49 -10.31
N PRO A 560 29.02 6.31 -9.27
CA PRO A 560 28.77 5.81 -7.92
C PRO A 560 27.46 5.02 -7.82
N GLY A 561 27.40 4.07 -6.89
CA GLY A 561 26.24 3.20 -6.65
C GLY A 561 25.99 2.11 -7.70
N ARG A 562 26.80 2.05 -8.76
CA ARG A 562 26.62 1.15 -9.92
C ARG A 562 27.85 0.26 -10.15
N LEU A 563 27.64 -0.92 -10.72
CA LEU A 563 28.71 -1.72 -11.29
C LEU A 563 29.03 -1.19 -12.70
N ASN A 564 30.26 -0.75 -12.93
CA ASN A 564 30.68 -0.13 -14.18
C ASN A 564 31.37 -1.19 -15.06
N VAL A 565 30.77 -1.55 -16.20
CA VAL A 565 31.32 -2.58 -17.11
C VAL A 565 31.84 -1.92 -18.39
N VAL A 566 33.15 -1.88 -18.53
CA VAL A 566 33.85 -1.20 -19.64
C VAL A 566 34.19 -2.21 -20.72
N LEU A 567 33.66 -1.99 -21.92
CA LEU A 567 33.94 -2.81 -23.10
C LEU A 567 35.22 -2.32 -23.78
N THR A 568 36.28 -3.15 -23.73
CA THR A 568 37.55 -2.89 -24.41
C THR A 568 38.29 -4.17 -24.77
N ARG A 569 39.13 -4.08 -25.81
CA ARG A 569 40.07 -5.13 -26.25
C ARG A 569 41.54 -4.77 -25.97
N SER A 570 41.82 -3.56 -25.47
CA SER A 570 43.15 -3.16 -25.01
C SER A 570 43.31 -3.47 -23.53
N GLY A 571 44.34 -4.26 -23.17
CA GLY A 571 44.68 -4.62 -21.79
C GLY A 571 45.32 -3.50 -20.98
N SER A 572 44.72 -2.31 -20.99
CA SER A 572 45.17 -1.12 -20.26
C SER A 572 44.85 -1.27 -18.77
N PHE A 573 45.90 -1.49 -17.97
CA PHE A 573 45.83 -1.85 -16.54
C PHE A 573 45.05 -0.83 -15.67
N ASP A 574 45.11 0.46 -16.00
CA ASP A 574 44.55 1.55 -15.17
C ASP A 574 43.01 1.50 -15.01
N ILE A 575 42.32 0.72 -15.83
CA ILE A 575 40.86 0.50 -15.73
C ILE A 575 40.54 -0.65 -14.75
N ALA A 576 41.44 -1.62 -14.58
CA ALA A 576 41.20 -2.85 -13.83
C ALA A 576 41.40 -2.72 -12.31
N THR A 577 42.02 -1.62 -11.85
CA THR A 577 42.33 -1.38 -10.43
C THR A 577 41.26 -0.57 -9.68
N ALA A 578 40.22 -0.10 -10.38
CA ALA A 578 39.16 0.71 -9.80
C ALA A 578 38.04 -0.16 -9.19
N GLU A 579 37.65 0.12 -7.94
CA GLU A 579 36.59 -0.62 -7.27
C GLU A 579 35.23 -0.44 -7.98
N ASN A 580 34.42 -1.50 -8.04
CA ASN A 580 33.15 -1.55 -8.79
C ASN A 580 33.31 -1.34 -10.31
N VAL A 581 34.50 -1.59 -10.88
CA VAL A 581 34.74 -1.63 -12.33
C VAL A 581 35.07 -3.05 -12.80
N VAL A 582 34.59 -3.43 -13.99
CA VAL A 582 34.83 -4.71 -14.65
C VAL A 582 35.14 -4.48 -16.13
N ILE A 583 36.04 -5.27 -16.72
CA ILE A 583 36.40 -5.19 -18.14
C ILE A 583 35.88 -6.42 -18.89
N CYS A 584 35.21 -6.20 -20.02
CA CYS A 584 34.68 -7.26 -20.90
C CYS A 584 35.06 -7.01 -22.38
N GLY A 585 35.19 -8.07 -23.18
CA GLY A 585 35.64 -7.97 -24.59
C GLY A 585 34.52 -7.69 -25.62
N SER A 586 33.26 -7.87 -25.20
CA SER A 586 32.03 -7.69 -26.00
C SER A 586 30.81 -7.53 -25.09
N VAL A 587 29.69 -7.02 -25.62
CA VAL A 587 28.40 -6.97 -24.91
C VAL A 587 28.00 -8.36 -24.43
N LEU A 588 28.10 -9.36 -25.32
CA LEU A 588 27.79 -10.75 -24.99
C LEU A 588 28.55 -11.27 -23.76
N SER A 589 29.87 -11.05 -23.70
CA SER A 589 30.68 -11.47 -22.55
C SER A 589 30.31 -10.75 -21.25
N ALA A 590 29.82 -9.50 -21.32
CA ALA A 590 29.28 -8.79 -20.17
C ALA A 590 27.95 -9.38 -19.69
N LEU A 591 27.02 -9.71 -20.60
CA LEU A 591 25.72 -10.29 -20.23
C LEU A 591 25.86 -11.71 -19.65
N GLU A 592 26.78 -12.51 -20.18
CA GLU A 592 27.10 -13.85 -19.65
C GLU A 592 27.78 -13.76 -18.27
N LEU A 593 28.69 -12.80 -18.06
CA LEU A 593 29.29 -12.56 -16.74
C LEU A 593 28.25 -12.06 -15.70
N LEU A 594 27.37 -11.13 -16.08
CA LEU A 594 26.33 -10.60 -15.21
C LEU A 594 25.23 -11.64 -14.90
N ALA A 595 25.08 -12.67 -15.75
CA ALA A 595 24.20 -13.81 -15.51
C ALA A 595 24.82 -14.90 -14.63
N ALA A 596 26.13 -14.85 -14.35
CA ALA A 596 26.84 -15.78 -13.46
C ALA A 596 26.93 -15.25 -12.01
N PRO A 597 27.06 -16.13 -10.99
CA PRO A 597 27.42 -15.71 -9.64
C PRO A 597 28.81 -15.04 -9.61
N PRO A 598 29.03 -14.01 -8.75
CA PRO A 598 28.09 -13.45 -7.79
C PRO A 598 27.10 -12.44 -8.39
N TYR A 599 27.37 -11.90 -9.57
CA TYR A 599 26.60 -10.79 -10.17
C TYR A 599 25.13 -11.13 -10.42
N CYS A 600 24.80 -12.39 -10.70
CA CYS A 600 23.42 -12.80 -10.89
C CYS A 600 22.54 -12.59 -9.65
N LEU A 601 23.14 -12.55 -8.45
CA LEU A 601 22.48 -12.30 -7.17
C LEU A 601 22.53 -10.82 -6.76
N SER A 602 23.65 -10.12 -7.02
CA SER A 602 23.88 -8.74 -6.54
C SER A 602 23.50 -7.63 -7.53
N ILE A 603 23.26 -7.97 -8.81
CA ILE A 603 22.81 -7.01 -9.82
C ILE A 603 21.31 -7.15 -10.05
N GLU A 604 20.57 -6.04 -9.97
CA GLU A 604 19.15 -6.01 -10.33
C GLU A 604 19.00 -5.85 -11.84
N LYS A 605 19.21 -4.63 -12.38
CA LYS A 605 19.06 -4.31 -13.81
C LYS A 605 20.42 -4.09 -14.49
N VAL A 606 20.42 -4.26 -15.82
CA VAL A 606 21.58 -3.97 -16.69
C VAL A 606 21.18 -2.88 -17.67
N PHE A 607 22.01 -1.84 -17.79
CA PHE A 607 21.80 -0.70 -18.68
C PHE A 607 22.96 -0.57 -19.67
N ILE A 608 22.66 -0.48 -20.96
CA ILE A 608 23.60 -0.04 -21.99
C ILE A 608 23.58 1.48 -22.04
N THR A 609 24.76 2.11 -21.96
CA THR A 609 24.91 3.56 -21.79
C THR A 609 25.83 4.18 -22.87
N GLY A 610 25.90 3.55 -24.04
CA GLY A 610 26.66 4.00 -25.21
C GLY A 610 28.04 3.33 -25.39
N GLY A 611 28.83 3.71 -26.40
CA GLY A 611 28.55 4.68 -27.46
C GLY A 611 28.00 4.05 -28.75
N GLY A 612 28.02 4.82 -29.85
CA GLY A 612 27.31 4.48 -31.10
C GLY A 612 27.67 3.13 -31.74
N GLU A 613 28.90 2.64 -31.59
CA GLU A 613 29.28 1.28 -32.05
C GLU A 613 28.53 0.17 -31.30
N ILE A 614 28.37 0.31 -29.98
CA ILE A 614 27.65 -0.65 -29.15
C ILE A 614 26.14 -0.54 -29.42
N LEU A 615 25.61 0.67 -29.54
CA LEU A 615 24.17 0.88 -29.80
C LEU A 615 23.71 0.27 -31.13
N LYS A 616 24.60 0.17 -32.13
CA LYS A 616 24.35 -0.57 -33.39
C LYS A 616 24.17 -2.09 -33.18
N GLU A 617 24.85 -2.67 -32.18
CA GLU A 617 24.67 -4.07 -31.78
C GLU A 617 23.45 -4.24 -30.87
N THR A 618 23.17 -3.27 -29.97
CA THR A 618 22.24 -3.48 -28.84
C THR A 618 20.85 -2.86 -28.94
N LEU A 619 20.65 -1.73 -29.64
CA LEU A 619 19.41 -0.95 -29.48
C LEU A 619 18.14 -1.75 -29.85
N ASN A 620 18.17 -2.42 -31.00
CA ASN A 620 17.02 -3.16 -31.53
C ASN A 620 17.12 -4.68 -31.28
N ALA A 621 18.26 -5.19 -30.81
CA ALA A 621 18.52 -6.61 -30.58
C ALA A 621 17.56 -7.25 -29.54
N PRO A 622 17.23 -8.56 -29.65
CA PRO A 622 16.17 -9.19 -28.86
C PRO A 622 16.28 -9.02 -27.34
N GLU A 623 17.50 -8.97 -26.81
CA GLU A 623 17.80 -8.85 -25.38
C GLU A 623 17.53 -7.44 -24.79
N CYS A 624 17.20 -6.44 -25.61
CA CYS A 624 16.86 -5.09 -25.14
C CYS A 624 15.35 -4.99 -24.80
N ASP A 625 15.00 -4.97 -23.51
CA ASP A 625 13.61 -4.91 -23.03
C ASP A 625 12.97 -3.51 -23.16
N ALA A 626 13.74 -2.44 -22.97
CA ALA A 626 13.29 -1.05 -23.09
C ALA A 626 14.40 -0.06 -23.44
N ILE A 627 13.99 1.08 -24.00
CA ILE A 627 14.84 2.20 -24.38
C ILE A 627 14.33 3.45 -23.66
N HIS A 628 15.19 4.06 -22.85
CA HIS A 628 14.96 5.35 -22.20
C HIS A 628 15.75 6.40 -22.98
N LEU A 629 15.04 7.24 -23.73
CA LEU A 629 15.59 8.26 -24.61
C LEU A 629 15.25 9.66 -24.08
N THR A 630 16.27 10.45 -23.79
CA THR A 630 16.12 11.91 -23.72
C THR A 630 16.22 12.44 -25.15
N GLU A 631 15.07 12.85 -25.70
CA GLU A 631 14.93 13.27 -27.10
C GLU A 631 15.05 14.79 -27.18
N ILE A 632 16.10 15.27 -27.85
CA ILE A 632 16.53 16.67 -27.82
C ILE A 632 16.13 17.39 -29.11
N GLU A 633 15.27 18.40 -28.96
CA GLU A 633 14.70 19.22 -30.03
C GLU A 633 15.62 20.41 -30.34
N ALA A 634 16.86 20.12 -30.73
CA ALA A 634 17.85 21.12 -31.13
C ALA A 634 18.72 20.63 -32.30
N ASN A 635 18.97 21.50 -33.27
CA ASN A 635 19.89 21.24 -34.37
C ASN A 635 21.32 21.48 -33.89
N LEU A 636 21.99 20.44 -33.41
CA LEU A 636 23.36 20.46 -32.89
C LEU A 636 24.26 19.58 -33.76
N GLU A 637 25.48 20.04 -34.04
CA GLU A 637 26.44 19.28 -34.84
C GLU A 637 26.94 18.05 -34.07
N CYS A 638 26.77 16.85 -34.63
CA CYS A 638 27.22 15.59 -34.08
C CYS A 638 28.14 14.85 -35.06
N ASP A 639 29.09 14.06 -34.55
CA ASP A 639 29.91 13.13 -35.34
C ASP A 639 29.57 11.65 -35.09
N THR A 640 28.94 11.37 -33.95
CA THR A 640 28.61 10.03 -33.49
C THR A 640 27.12 9.94 -33.27
N PHE A 641 26.52 8.88 -33.79
CA PHE A 641 25.08 8.68 -33.87
C PHE A 641 24.69 7.30 -33.31
N MET A 642 23.50 7.20 -32.72
CA MET A 642 22.84 5.93 -32.43
C MET A 642 21.97 5.49 -33.63
N PRO A 643 21.65 4.20 -33.81
CA PRO A 643 20.67 3.79 -34.80
C PRO A 643 19.26 4.28 -34.40
N ALA A 644 18.36 4.36 -35.38
CA ALA A 644 16.95 4.66 -35.12
C ALA A 644 16.28 3.53 -34.32
N ILE A 645 15.29 3.90 -33.50
CA ILE A 645 14.43 2.96 -32.76
C ILE A 645 13.49 2.27 -33.75
N ASP A 646 13.44 0.95 -33.74
CA ASP A 646 12.48 0.20 -34.54
C ASP A 646 11.09 0.21 -33.88
N HIS A 647 10.21 1.09 -34.37
CA HIS A 647 8.82 1.22 -33.90
C HIS A 647 7.90 0.04 -34.27
N SER A 648 8.38 -0.98 -34.99
CA SER A 648 7.70 -2.28 -35.09
C SER A 648 8.04 -3.20 -33.91
N LEU A 649 9.22 -3.01 -33.30
CA LEU A 649 9.70 -3.75 -32.12
C LEU A 649 9.39 -3.02 -30.80
N PHE A 650 9.21 -1.71 -30.81
CA PHE A 650 9.08 -0.88 -29.60
C PHE A 650 7.83 0.02 -29.58
N GLN A 651 7.12 0.02 -28.46
CA GLN A 651 5.92 0.83 -28.18
C GLN A 651 6.20 1.88 -27.08
N PRO A 652 5.66 3.12 -27.17
CA PRO A 652 5.81 4.12 -26.12
C PRO A 652 5.12 3.70 -24.81
N TRP A 653 5.85 3.73 -23.69
CA TRP A 653 5.32 3.50 -22.34
C TRP A 653 4.97 4.82 -21.63
N CYS A 654 5.87 5.80 -21.66
CA CYS A 654 5.59 7.13 -21.13
C CYS A 654 6.45 8.20 -21.81
N SER A 655 5.93 9.42 -21.88
CA SER A 655 6.61 10.60 -22.41
C SER A 655 6.38 11.77 -21.47
N SER A 656 7.44 12.49 -21.08
CA SER A 656 7.28 13.74 -20.33
C SER A 656 6.66 14.84 -21.20
N PHE A 657 6.09 15.85 -20.56
CA PHE A 657 5.88 17.13 -21.25
C PHE A 657 7.24 17.72 -21.66
N PRO A 658 7.30 18.57 -22.71
CA PRO A 658 8.52 19.26 -23.10
C PRO A 658 9.13 20.08 -21.95
N LEU A 659 10.44 19.97 -21.78
CA LEU A 659 11.24 20.72 -20.81
C LEU A 659 12.18 21.66 -21.58
N VAL A 660 12.48 22.82 -21.01
CA VAL A 660 13.43 23.78 -21.57
C VAL A 660 14.50 24.12 -20.53
N GLU A 661 15.73 23.70 -20.79
CA GLU A 661 16.91 23.94 -19.93
C GLU A 661 18.03 24.51 -20.83
N ASN A 662 18.70 25.58 -20.41
CA ASN A 662 19.78 26.22 -21.17
C ASN A 662 19.44 26.60 -22.65
N LYS A 663 18.17 26.92 -22.92
CA LYS A 663 17.57 27.18 -24.26
C LYS A 663 17.43 25.96 -25.18
N VAL A 664 17.69 24.75 -24.69
CA VAL A 664 17.44 23.48 -25.40
C VAL A 664 16.10 22.92 -24.94
N CYS A 665 15.25 22.54 -25.90
CA CYS A 665 14.00 21.82 -25.63
C CYS A 665 14.24 20.31 -25.70
N TYR A 666 13.63 19.52 -24.81
CA TYR A 666 13.78 18.07 -24.77
C TYR A 666 12.62 17.36 -24.06
N THR A 667 12.46 16.05 -24.30
CA THR A 667 11.49 15.17 -23.64
C THR A 667 12.12 13.88 -23.13
N PHE A 668 11.65 13.37 -21.99
CA PHE A 668 12.02 12.05 -21.48
C PHE A 668 11.02 11.01 -21.97
N ASN A 669 11.43 10.20 -22.95
CA ASN A 669 10.61 9.19 -23.59
C ASN A 669 11.10 7.78 -23.19
N THR A 670 10.18 6.89 -22.80
CA THR A 670 10.48 5.46 -22.64
C THR A 670 9.67 4.65 -23.63
N TYR A 671 10.35 3.75 -24.33
CA TYR A 671 9.77 2.75 -25.20
C TYR A 671 10.05 1.34 -24.65
N VAL A 672 9.06 0.44 -24.67
CA VAL A 672 9.18 -0.96 -24.23
C VAL A 672 9.02 -1.90 -25.43
N ARG A 673 9.68 -3.07 -25.39
CA ARG A 673 9.57 -4.04 -26.48
C ARG A 673 8.15 -4.62 -26.57
N ALA A 674 7.58 -4.58 -27.77
CA ALA A 674 6.36 -5.30 -28.10
C ALA A 674 6.62 -6.81 -28.04
N ARG A 675 6.10 -7.48 -27.00
CA ARG A 675 6.21 -8.94 -26.84
C ARG A 675 5.06 -9.61 -27.60
N ASN A 676 5.34 -10.08 -28.82
CA ASN A 676 4.36 -10.80 -29.63
C ASN A 676 3.90 -12.09 -28.93
N LEU A 677 2.67 -12.11 -28.43
CA LEU A 677 2.04 -13.30 -27.86
C LEU A 677 1.60 -14.29 -28.96
N GLY A 678 2.57 -15.03 -29.49
CA GLY A 678 2.35 -16.31 -30.17
C GLY A 678 2.67 -16.35 -31.66
N VAL A 679 3.89 -16.80 -31.99
CA VAL A 679 4.15 -17.65 -33.16
C VAL A 679 5.20 -18.71 -32.80
N GLU A 680 4.77 -19.80 -32.17
CA GLU A 680 5.47 -21.09 -32.30
C GLU A 680 4.55 -22.05 -33.06
N SER A 681 4.97 -22.40 -34.29
CA SER A 681 4.24 -23.27 -35.18
C SER A 681 4.49 -24.75 -34.84
N PHE A 682 3.50 -25.43 -34.28
CA PHE A 682 3.48 -26.89 -34.22
C PHE A 682 2.52 -27.50 -35.24
N ASN A 683 2.97 -28.58 -35.88
CA ASN A 683 2.28 -29.22 -36.99
C ASN A 683 1.03 -29.98 -36.55
N GLN A 684 0.14 -30.23 -37.51
CA GLN A 684 -1.07 -31.04 -37.34
C GLN A 684 -0.75 -32.45 -36.82
N THR A 685 -1.39 -32.88 -35.73
CA THR A 685 -2.05 -34.21 -35.63
C THR A 685 -2.93 -34.34 -34.38
N ASN A 686 -4.17 -34.82 -34.61
CA ASN A 686 -5.09 -35.52 -33.69
C ASN A 686 -5.08 -35.20 -32.17
N GLY A 687 -5.78 -34.11 -31.83
CA GLY A 687 -6.84 -34.01 -30.82
C GLY A 687 -6.98 -35.00 -29.64
N LEU A 688 -7.16 -34.41 -28.46
CA LEU A 688 -8.01 -34.89 -27.36
C LEU A 688 -8.54 -33.67 -26.58
N ILE A 689 -9.74 -33.78 -25.99
CA ILE A 689 -10.41 -32.68 -25.28
C ILE A 689 -10.16 -32.77 -23.77
N CYS A 690 -9.70 -31.69 -23.15
CA CYS A 690 -9.80 -31.45 -21.70
C CYS A 690 -10.15 -29.98 -21.44
N GLU A 691 -10.90 -29.72 -20.37
CA GLU A 691 -11.43 -28.39 -20.02
C GLU A 691 -10.60 -27.64 -18.98
N ASN A 692 -10.95 -26.35 -18.82
CA ASN A 692 -10.70 -25.48 -17.66
C ASN A 692 -9.25 -25.05 -17.40
N GLY A 693 -9.05 -23.72 -17.29
CA GLY A 693 -7.75 -23.10 -17.04
C GLY A 693 -7.77 -22.11 -15.87
N SER A 694 -6.59 -21.83 -15.32
CA SER A 694 -6.43 -20.90 -14.19
C SER A 694 -5.06 -20.18 -14.14
N ASN A 695 -4.26 -20.23 -15.22
CA ASN A 695 -2.85 -19.80 -15.20
C ASN A 695 -2.54 -18.37 -15.68
N ASN A 696 -3.41 -17.69 -16.44
CA ASN A 696 -3.06 -16.40 -17.08
C ASN A 696 -2.64 -15.29 -16.09
N ALA A 697 -3.25 -15.25 -14.89
CA ALA A 697 -3.02 -14.17 -13.92
C ALA A 697 -1.57 -14.09 -13.39
N LYS A 698 -0.85 -15.22 -13.32
CA LYS A 698 0.58 -15.22 -12.94
C LYS A 698 1.48 -14.69 -14.05
N THR A 699 1.08 -14.86 -15.32
CA THR A 699 1.88 -14.43 -16.47
C THR A 699 1.89 -12.90 -16.60
N GLU A 700 0.71 -12.25 -16.53
CA GLU A 700 0.59 -10.82 -16.81
C GLU A 700 1.40 -9.93 -15.85
N VAL A 701 1.46 -10.27 -14.56
CA VAL A 701 2.24 -9.53 -13.54
C VAL A 701 3.75 -9.50 -13.84
N THR A 702 4.26 -10.48 -14.60
CA THR A 702 5.70 -10.54 -14.98
C THR A 702 6.06 -9.72 -16.22
N THR A 703 5.09 -9.12 -16.92
CA THR A 703 5.31 -8.60 -18.28
C THR A 703 6.22 -7.38 -18.34
N PHE A 704 6.09 -6.43 -17.40
CA PHE A 704 6.81 -5.14 -17.40
C PHE A 704 7.60 -4.85 -16.12
N SER A 705 7.78 -5.85 -15.25
CA SER A 705 8.50 -5.72 -13.97
C SER A 705 10.01 -5.45 -14.13
N PHE A 706 10.55 -5.55 -15.35
CA PHE A 706 11.90 -5.13 -15.70
C PHE A 706 12.09 -3.60 -15.66
N LEU A 707 11.02 -2.80 -15.78
CA LEU A 707 11.12 -1.34 -15.78
C LEU A 707 11.59 -0.80 -14.41
N PRO A 708 12.37 0.30 -14.38
CA PRO A 708 12.58 1.06 -13.15
C PRO A 708 11.24 1.55 -12.59
N LYS A 709 11.04 1.43 -11.27
CA LYS A 709 9.75 1.75 -10.62
C LYS A 709 9.24 3.16 -10.99
N MET A 710 10.13 4.15 -10.97
CA MET A 710 9.81 5.54 -11.32
C MET A 710 9.46 5.78 -12.82
N VAL A 711 9.67 4.80 -13.69
CA VAL A 711 9.26 4.82 -15.10
C VAL A 711 7.95 4.03 -15.27
N PHE A 712 7.82 2.88 -14.59
CA PHE A 712 6.57 2.14 -14.53
C PHE A 712 5.41 3.01 -14.03
N GLU A 713 5.59 3.69 -12.88
CA GLU A 713 4.57 4.52 -12.23
C GLU A 713 4.22 5.84 -12.97
N ARG A 714 4.95 6.18 -14.05
CA ARG A 714 4.68 7.32 -14.95
C ARG A 714 3.67 7.01 -16.07
N HIS A 715 3.25 5.75 -16.27
CA HIS A 715 2.24 5.41 -17.29
C HIS A 715 0.94 6.18 -17.04
N GLU A 716 0.43 6.89 -18.04
CA GLU A 716 -0.61 7.91 -17.83
C GLU A 716 -1.98 7.31 -17.43
N GLU A 717 -2.25 6.05 -17.77
CA GLU A 717 -3.44 5.32 -17.31
C GLU A 717 -3.56 5.27 -15.77
N PHE A 718 -2.46 5.34 -15.03
CA PHE A 718 -2.51 5.43 -13.56
C PHE A 718 -3.20 6.71 -13.06
N LYS A 719 -3.34 7.76 -13.88
CA LYS A 719 -4.10 8.97 -13.53
C LYS A 719 -5.60 8.67 -13.40
N TYR A 720 -6.12 7.81 -14.28
CA TYR A 720 -7.49 7.29 -14.20
C TYR A 720 -7.64 6.27 -13.06
N LEU A 721 -6.73 5.29 -12.97
CA LEU A 721 -6.83 4.21 -11.97
C LEU A 721 -6.78 4.74 -10.54
N ARG A 722 -5.83 5.63 -10.22
CA ARG A 722 -5.72 6.24 -8.88
C ARG A 722 -6.94 7.10 -8.53
N LEU A 723 -7.59 7.73 -9.53
CA LEU A 723 -8.83 8.49 -9.30
C LEU A 723 -10.03 7.56 -9.04
N VAL A 724 -10.12 6.41 -9.73
CA VAL A 724 -11.11 5.36 -9.43
C VAL A 724 -10.93 4.82 -8.02
N GLU A 725 -9.70 4.48 -7.65
CA GLU A 725 -9.34 3.98 -6.31
C GLU A 725 -9.68 5.01 -5.21
N ASP A 726 -9.30 6.28 -5.40
CA ASP A 726 -9.60 7.38 -4.48
C ASP A 726 -11.10 7.67 -4.34
N ILE A 727 -11.89 7.53 -5.41
CA ILE A 727 -13.36 7.63 -5.33
C ILE A 727 -13.98 6.43 -4.62
N ILE A 728 -13.43 5.22 -4.77
CA ILE A 728 -13.93 4.02 -4.06
C ILE A 728 -13.58 4.06 -2.56
N LEU A 729 -12.39 4.55 -2.20
CA LEU A 729 -11.93 4.61 -0.81
C LEU A 729 -12.43 5.84 -0.04
N ASN A 730 -12.44 7.02 -0.69
CA ASN A 730 -12.66 8.31 -0.05
C ASN A 730 -13.85 9.11 -0.65
N GLY A 731 -14.60 8.51 -1.57
CA GLY A 731 -15.73 9.18 -2.23
C GLY A 731 -16.94 9.32 -1.30
N MET A 732 -17.58 10.49 -1.35
CA MET A 732 -18.82 10.74 -0.62
C MET A 732 -19.97 9.96 -1.26
N SER A 733 -20.65 9.14 -0.46
CA SER A 733 -21.86 8.44 -0.85
C SER A 733 -22.99 9.44 -1.13
N LYS A 734 -23.62 9.33 -2.31
CA LYS A 734 -24.78 10.12 -2.72
C LYS A 734 -25.83 9.22 -3.35
N ASP A 735 -27.09 9.59 -3.18
CA ASP A 735 -28.17 9.11 -4.05
C ASP A 735 -28.12 9.84 -5.40
N ASP A 736 -28.71 9.26 -6.44
CA ASP A 736 -28.68 9.79 -7.81
C ASP A 736 -30.05 9.73 -8.49
N ARG A 737 -30.16 10.36 -9.66
CA ARG A 737 -31.38 10.40 -10.48
C ARG A 737 -31.83 9.03 -11.02
N THR A 738 -30.98 8.00 -10.91
CA THR A 738 -31.15 6.66 -11.50
C THR A 738 -31.43 5.59 -10.44
N GLY A 739 -31.65 5.99 -9.18
CA GLY A 739 -31.92 5.09 -8.06
C GLY A 739 -30.78 4.12 -7.71
N THR A 740 -29.58 4.30 -8.28
CA THR A 740 -28.47 3.34 -8.18
C THR A 740 -27.55 3.66 -6.99
N GLY A 741 -27.35 4.94 -6.72
CA GLY A 741 -26.41 5.47 -5.76
C GLY A 741 -24.98 5.47 -6.28
N THR A 742 -24.21 6.47 -5.85
CA THR A 742 -22.82 6.70 -6.25
C THR A 742 -21.89 6.89 -5.05
N LEU A 743 -20.60 6.64 -5.25
CA LEU A 743 -19.51 7.26 -4.51
C LEU A 743 -18.92 8.37 -5.39
N SER A 744 -18.62 9.54 -4.83
CA SER A 744 -18.31 10.75 -5.62
C SER A 744 -17.20 11.62 -5.03
N LYS A 745 -16.48 12.33 -5.89
CA LYS A 745 -15.58 13.44 -5.52
C LYS A 745 -15.82 14.61 -6.47
N PHE A 746 -15.66 15.85 -5.98
CA PHE A 746 -15.95 17.06 -6.73
C PHE A 746 -14.68 17.86 -7.03
N GLY A 747 -14.48 18.24 -8.30
CA GLY A 747 -13.33 19.05 -8.74
C GLY A 747 -12.06 18.21 -8.95
N CYS A 748 -12.11 17.27 -9.90
CA CYS A 748 -10.99 16.40 -10.24
C CYS A 748 -10.36 16.80 -11.59
N GLN A 749 -9.09 16.41 -11.83
CA GLN A 749 -8.40 16.68 -13.10
C GLN A 749 -7.46 15.53 -13.50
N MET A 750 -7.42 15.23 -14.80
CA MET A 750 -6.40 14.40 -15.45
C MET A 750 -5.81 15.15 -16.65
N ARG A 751 -4.61 14.76 -17.09
CA ARG A 751 -3.93 15.30 -18.29
C ARG A 751 -3.20 14.17 -19.00
N PHE A 752 -3.26 14.14 -20.32
CA PHE A 752 -2.67 13.11 -21.18
C PHE A 752 -1.86 13.77 -22.32
N ASN A 753 -0.73 13.17 -22.66
CA ASN A 753 0.24 13.66 -23.65
C ASN A 753 0.00 12.96 -25.00
N LEU A 754 -0.37 13.72 -26.04
CA LEU A 754 -0.80 13.17 -27.34
C LEU A 754 0.36 13.04 -28.36
N ARG A 755 1.57 13.48 -28.02
CA ARG A 755 2.71 13.62 -28.96
C ARG A 755 3.32 12.30 -29.43
N LYS A 756 3.18 11.23 -28.64
CA LYS A 756 3.86 9.94 -28.85
C LYS A 756 2.91 8.74 -28.82
N SER A 757 1.82 8.81 -28.07
CA SER A 757 0.80 7.76 -27.96
C SER A 757 -0.60 8.37 -27.78
N PHE A 758 -1.63 7.54 -27.87
CA PHE A 758 -3.03 7.93 -27.83
C PHE A 758 -3.72 7.32 -26.60
N PRO A 759 -4.38 8.11 -25.73
CA PRO A 759 -4.83 7.67 -24.40
C PRO A 759 -6.11 6.82 -24.42
N LEU A 760 -6.08 5.69 -25.14
CA LEU A 760 -7.12 4.67 -25.11
C LEU A 760 -6.78 3.61 -24.07
N LEU A 761 -7.59 3.52 -23.01
CA LEU A 761 -7.29 2.70 -21.83
C LEU A 761 -7.07 1.22 -22.18
N THR A 762 -6.12 0.60 -21.48
CA THR A 762 -5.67 -0.78 -21.71
C THR A 762 -6.12 -1.76 -20.64
N THR A 763 -6.40 -1.32 -19.41
CA THR A 763 -6.89 -2.18 -18.31
C THR A 763 -8.32 -2.71 -18.53
N LYS A 764 -9.04 -2.16 -19.51
CA LYS A 764 -10.23 -2.77 -20.13
C LYS A 764 -10.34 -2.36 -21.59
N LYS A 765 -10.78 -3.27 -22.46
CA LYS A 765 -11.05 -2.99 -23.88
C LYS A 765 -12.15 -1.94 -24.05
N ILE A 766 -11.80 -0.80 -24.66
CA ILE A 766 -12.70 0.31 -24.96
C ILE A 766 -13.35 0.12 -26.34
N PHE A 767 -14.58 0.60 -26.49
CA PHE A 767 -15.35 0.48 -27.74
C PHE A 767 -14.95 1.56 -28.77
N TRP A 768 -13.72 1.45 -29.29
CA TRP A 768 -13.11 2.42 -30.22
C TRP A 768 -14.03 2.84 -31.38
N ARG A 769 -14.73 1.88 -32.01
CA ARG A 769 -15.64 2.18 -33.11
C ARG A 769 -16.78 3.11 -32.69
N GLY A 770 -17.33 2.93 -31.48
CA GLY A 770 -18.32 3.86 -30.92
C GLY A 770 -17.73 5.26 -30.70
N VAL A 771 -16.50 5.36 -30.18
CA VAL A 771 -15.82 6.65 -29.94
C VAL A 771 -15.69 7.46 -31.23
N VAL A 772 -15.26 6.82 -32.32
CA VAL A 772 -15.08 7.50 -33.62
C VAL A 772 -16.44 7.87 -34.22
N GLU A 773 -17.40 6.94 -34.27
CA GLU A 773 -18.68 7.16 -34.94
C GLU A 773 -19.56 8.19 -34.19
N GLU A 774 -19.50 8.24 -32.85
CA GLU A 774 -20.15 9.29 -32.05
C GLU A 774 -19.50 10.66 -32.27
N LEU A 775 -18.17 10.74 -32.29
CA LEU A 775 -17.48 12.01 -32.50
C LEU A 775 -17.78 12.59 -33.90
N LEU A 776 -17.81 11.75 -34.94
CA LEU A 776 -18.22 12.17 -36.28
C LEU A 776 -19.69 12.60 -36.33
N TRP A 777 -20.57 11.94 -35.58
CA TRP A 777 -21.97 12.33 -35.42
C TRP A 777 -22.10 13.70 -34.72
N PHE A 778 -21.34 13.97 -33.64
CA PHE A 778 -21.28 15.31 -33.03
C PHE A 778 -20.74 16.37 -34.00
N ILE A 779 -19.67 16.07 -34.75
CA ILE A 779 -19.08 16.99 -35.74
C ILE A 779 -20.10 17.34 -36.84
N SER A 780 -20.90 16.38 -37.29
CA SER A 780 -21.94 16.58 -38.32
C SER A 780 -23.13 17.45 -37.87
N GLY A 781 -23.23 17.82 -36.59
CA GLY A 781 -24.39 18.55 -36.05
C GLY A 781 -25.62 17.68 -35.75
N SER A 782 -25.60 16.40 -36.15
CA SER A 782 -26.70 15.45 -36.03
C SER A 782 -27.17 15.23 -34.59
N THR A 783 -28.49 15.04 -34.44
CA THR A 783 -29.21 14.75 -33.19
C THR A 783 -30.03 13.46 -33.24
N ASN A 784 -30.08 12.82 -34.42
CA ASN A 784 -30.81 11.58 -34.65
C ASN A 784 -29.99 10.34 -34.22
N ALA A 785 -30.40 9.66 -33.15
CA ALA A 785 -29.73 8.46 -32.65
C ALA A 785 -29.76 7.27 -33.63
N LYS A 786 -30.73 7.23 -34.57
CA LYS A 786 -30.86 6.14 -35.55
C LYS A 786 -29.65 6.05 -36.48
N VAL A 787 -29.00 7.18 -36.78
CA VAL A 787 -27.74 7.25 -37.56
C VAL A 787 -26.60 6.46 -36.89
N LEU A 788 -26.64 6.32 -35.55
CA LEU A 788 -25.71 5.48 -34.80
C LEU A 788 -26.20 4.02 -34.73
N GLN A 789 -27.50 3.79 -34.57
CA GLN A 789 -28.12 2.45 -34.54
C GLN A 789 -27.99 1.70 -35.87
N GLU A 790 -28.15 2.37 -37.01
CA GLU A 790 -27.92 1.82 -38.36
C GLU A 790 -26.47 1.34 -38.56
N LYS A 791 -25.52 1.97 -37.84
CA LYS A 791 -24.12 1.56 -37.79
C LYS A 791 -23.85 0.47 -36.73
N GLY A 792 -24.83 0.09 -35.91
CA GLY A 792 -24.69 -0.85 -34.79
C GLY A 792 -24.06 -0.23 -33.54
N ILE A 793 -24.26 1.07 -33.29
CA ILE A 793 -23.69 1.83 -32.18
C ILE A 793 -24.82 2.23 -31.21
N HIS A 794 -25.06 1.39 -30.21
CA HIS A 794 -26.25 1.42 -29.33
C HIS A 794 -26.07 2.24 -28.04
N ILE A 795 -25.16 3.22 -28.03
CA ILE A 795 -24.77 3.93 -26.80
C ILE A 795 -25.81 4.97 -26.33
N TRP A 796 -26.66 5.45 -27.24
CA TRP A 796 -27.72 6.42 -26.94
C TRP A 796 -29.12 5.81 -26.76
N ASP A 797 -29.30 4.52 -27.08
CA ASP A 797 -30.61 3.85 -27.18
C ASP A 797 -31.46 4.00 -25.91
N GLY A 798 -30.86 3.89 -24.72
CA GLY A 798 -31.58 4.08 -23.45
C GLY A 798 -32.17 5.48 -23.33
N ASN A 799 -31.41 6.52 -23.68
CA ASN A 799 -31.82 7.92 -23.60
C ASN A 799 -32.63 8.40 -24.82
N ALA A 800 -32.66 7.62 -25.91
CA ALA A 800 -33.42 7.89 -27.12
C ALA A 800 -34.77 7.14 -27.19
N SER A 801 -34.99 6.18 -26.30
CA SER A 801 -36.19 5.32 -26.24
C SER A 801 -37.47 6.10 -25.92
N ARG A 802 -38.60 5.63 -26.45
CA ARG A 802 -39.94 6.20 -26.21
C ARG A 802 -40.23 6.38 -24.71
N ASP A 803 -40.07 5.30 -23.93
CA ASP A 803 -40.31 5.29 -22.48
C ASP A 803 -39.48 6.35 -21.74
N TYR A 804 -38.22 6.54 -22.13
CA TYR A 804 -37.35 7.54 -21.50
C TYR A 804 -37.76 8.97 -21.87
N LEU A 805 -38.01 9.24 -23.15
CA LEU A 805 -38.46 10.54 -23.63
C LEU A 805 -39.80 10.95 -22.99
N ASP A 806 -40.73 10.00 -22.82
CA ASP A 806 -41.98 10.22 -22.10
C ASP A 806 -41.75 10.53 -20.61
N SER A 807 -40.84 9.80 -19.95
CA SER A 807 -40.53 9.98 -18.53
C SER A 807 -39.96 11.37 -18.18
N ILE A 808 -39.32 12.04 -19.14
CA ILE A 808 -38.77 13.40 -19.00
C ILE A 808 -39.67 14.49 -19.59
N GLY A 809 -40.83 14.14 -20.14
CA GLY A 809 -41.83 15.08 -20.66
C GLY A 809 -41.62 15.54 -22.10
N LEU A 810 -40.90 14.77 -22.93
CA LEU A 810 -40.67 14.99 -24.35
C LEU A 810 -41.53 14.04 -25.21
N ALA A 811 -42.83 13.99 -24.90
CA ALA A 811 -43.79 13.04 -25.49
C ALA A 811 -44.02 13.27 -27.00
N GLU A 812 -43.83 14.51 -27.46
CA GLU A 812 -44.00 14.93 -28.84
C GLU A 812 -42.80 14.63 -29.76
N ARG A 813 -41.64 14.25 -29.19
CA ARG A 813 -40.45 13.86 -29.97
C ARG A 813 -40.63 12.51 -30.65
N GLU A 814 -40.01 12.33 -31.81
CA GLU A 814 -39.87 10.98 -32.39
C GLU A 814 -38.92 10.14 -31.52
N GLU A 815 -39.18 8.84 -31.37
CA GLU A 815 -38.17 7.94 -30.80
C GLU A 815 -36.89 8.00 -31.65
N GLY A 816 -35.74 8.23 -31.02
CA GLY A 816 -34.48 8.57 -31.71
C GLY A 816 -34.08 10.05 -31.68
N ASP A 817 -35.02 10.98 -31.46
CA ASP A 817 -34.75 12.43 -31.40
C ASP A 817 -34.24 12.83 -30.01
N LEU A 818 -32.92 13.04 -29.90
CA LEU A 818 -32.29 13.48 -28.66
C LEU A 818 -32.48 14.97 -28.35
N GLY A 819 -33.13 15.73 -29.24
CA GLY A 819 -33.23 17.18 -29.15
C GLY A 819 -31.90 17.90 -29.44
N PRO A 820 -31.78 19.21 -29.14
CA PRO A 820 -30.62 20.04 -29.48
C PRO A 820 -29.38 19.78 -28.59
N VAL A 821 -28.90 18.54 -28.57
CA VAL A 821 -27.73 18.10 -27.79
C VAL A 821 -26.39 18.35 -28.50
N TYR A 822 -25.29 18.30 -27.75
CA TYR A 822 -23.88 18.26 -28.20
C TYR A 822 -23.59 18.85 -29.58
N GLY A 823 -23.64 18.03 -30.65
CA GLY A 823 -23.29 18.43 -32.02
C GLY A 823 -24.13 19.58 -32.56
N PHE A 824 -25.44 19.58 -32.28
CA PHE A 824 -26.31 20.71 -32.64
C PHE A 824 -25.83 22.01 -32.00
N GLN A 825 -25.42 21.98 -30.73
CA GLN A 825 -24.85 23.15 -30.07
C GLN A 825 -23.47 23.51 -30.62
N TRP A 826 -22.68 22.56 -31.13
CA TRP A 826 -21.38 22.83 -31.74
C TRP A 826 -21.50 23.54 -33.10
N ARG A 827 -22.50 23.17 -33.91
CA ARG A 827 -22.67 23.67 -35.29
C ARG A 827 -23.74 24.77 -35.43
N HIS A 828 -24.72 24.81 -34.53
CA HIS A 828 -25.95 25.61 -34.63
C HIS A 828 -26.29 26.29 -33.29
N PHE A 829 -25.31 26.77 -32.53
CA PHE A 829 -25.54 27.31 -31.18
C PHE A 829 -26.60 28.42 -31.19
N GLY A 830 -27.66 28.25 -30.40
CA GLY A 830 -28.78 29.20 -30.33
C GLY A 830 -29.74 29.20 -31.54
N ALA A 831 -29.62 28.26 -32.48
CA ALA A 831 -30.66 28.02 -33.47
C ALA A 831 -31.92 27.45 -32.80
N ARG A 832 -33.10 27.74 -33.35
CA ARG A 832 -34.36 27.20 -32.85
C ARG A 832 -34.54 25.76 -33.32
N TYR A 833 -34.36 24.80 -32.41
CA TYR A 833 -34.67 23.40 -32.70
C TYR A 833 -36.15 23.20 -33.06
N THR A 834 -36.39 22.22 -33.93
CA THR A 834 -37.71 21.70 -34.29
C THR A 834 -37.69 20.18 -34.05
N ASP A 835 -37.13 19.43 -34.98
CA ASP A 835 -36.93 17.98 -34.95
C ASP A 835 -35.53 17.59 -35.46
N MET A 836 -35.25 16.29 -35.52
CA MET A 836 -33.97 15.70 -35.93
C MET A 836 -33.77 15.51 -37.45
N HIS A 837 -34.76 15.89 -38.27
CA HIS A 837 -34.75 15.75 -39.74
C HIS A 837 -34.64 17.10 -40.46
N ALA A 838 -34.91 18.20 -39.78
CA ALA A 838 -34.81 19.56 -40.32
C ALA A 838 -33.37 19.97 -40.69
N ASP A 839 -33.25 20.79 -41.75
CA ASP A 839 -31.98 21.38 -42.16
C ASP A 839 -31.65 22.64 -41.34
N TYR A 840 -30.54 22.59 -40.60
CA TYR A 840 -30.04 23.69 -39.77
C TYR A 840 -28.83 24.42 -40.40
N ALA A 841 -28.47 24.14 -41.66
CA ALA A 841 -27.37 24.81 -42.35
C ALA A 841 -27.51 26.35 -42.31
N GLY A 842 -26.45 27.02 -41.83
CA GLY A 842 -26.44 28.48 -41.67
C GLY A 842 -27.32 29.02 -40.53
N GLN A 843 -27.98 28.17 -39.74
CA GLN A 843 -28.73 28.58 -38.55
C GLN A 843 -27.85 28.56 -37.29
N GLY A 844 -28.06 29.52 -36.39
CA GLY A 844 -27.31 29.64 -35.13
C GLY A 844 -25.88 30.12 -35.33
N PHE A 845 -24.97 29.69 -34.46
CA PHE A 845 -23.53 29.98 -34.55
C PHE A 845 -22.71 28.68 -34.56
N ASP A 846 -21.89 28.51 -35.61
CA ASP A 846 -21.00 27.36 -35.77
C ASP A 846 -19.70 27.58 -35.00
N GLN A 847 -19.70 27.13 -33.75
CA GLN A 847 -18.54 27.21 -32.86
C GLN A 847 -17.38 26.34 -33.34
N LEU A 848 -17.62 25.23 -34.04
CA LEU A 848 -16.55 24.36 -34.54
C LEU A 848 -15.78 25.04 -35.68
N MET A 849 -16.49 25.69 -36.61
CA MET A 849 -15.86 26.47 -37.68
C MET A 849 -15.17 27.73 -37.15
N ASP A 850 -15.73 28.41 -36.14
CA ASP A 850 -15.05 29.53 -35.45
C ASP A 850 -13.77 29.07 -34.72
N VAL A 851 -13.80 27.92 -34.03
CA VAL A 851 -12.62 27.33 -33.38
C VAL A 851 -11.53 27.01 -34.40
N ILE A 852 -11.84 26.31 -35.49
CA ILE A 852 -10.87 25.97 -36.54
C ILE A 852 -10.37 27.24 -37.26
N GLY A 853 -11.26 28.21 -37.51
CA GLY A 853 -10.92 29.50 -38.08
C GLY A 853 -9.93 30.28 -37.21
N LYS A 854 -10.15 30.32 -35.89
CA LYS A 854 -9.21 30.95 -34.93
C LYS A 854 -7.88 30.22 -34.85
N ILE A 855 -7.87 28.88 -34.77
CA ILE A 855 -6.63 28.10 -34.71
C ILE A 855 -5.75 28.36 -35.95
N LYS A 856 -6.36 28.48 -37.15
CA LYS A 856 -5.65 28.75 -38.41
C LYS A 856 -5.17 30.20 -38.55
N ASN A 857 -5.91 31.19 -38.06
CA ASN A 857 -5.69 32.61 -38.40
C ASN A 857 -5.30 33.51 -37.21
N ASN A 858 -5.56 33.08 -35.97
CA ASN A 858 -5.25 33.80 -34.73
C ASN A 858 -4.96 32.82 -33.57
N PRO A 859 -3.90 31.98 -33.68
CA PRO A 859 -3.64 30.89 -32.73
C PRO A 859 -3.40 31.34 -31.27
N ASP A 860 -2.94 32.58 -31.06
CA ASP A 860 -2.74 33.19 -29.74
C ASP A 860 -4.05 33.66 -29.05
N ASP A 861 -5.22 33.50 -29.70
CA ASP A 861 -6.49 33.90 -29.09
C ASP A 861 -6.81 33.05 -27.85
N ARG A 862 -7.36 33.71 -26.84
CA ARG A 862 -7.73 33.10 -25.56
C ARG A 862 -9.22 32.76 -25.49
N ARG A 863 -9.97 32.95 -26.59
CA ARG A 863 -11.39 32.58 -26.75
C ARG A 863 -11.60 31.55 -27.87
N ILE A 864 -10.66 30.61 -28.04
CA ILE A 864 -10.83 29.41 -28.85
C ILE A 864 -11.59 28.39 -27.99
N ILE A 865 -12.93 28.49 -28.00
CA ILE A 865 -13.83 27.86 -27.03
C ILE A 865 -15.01 27.23 -27.77
N LEU A 866 -15.45 26.07 -27.27
CA LEU A 866 -16.60 25.32 -27.75
C LEU A 866 -17.48 24.95 -26.55
N SER A 867 -18.78 25.26 -26.59
CA SER A 867 -19.73 24.94 -25.51
C SER A 867 -20.97 24.21 -26.03
N ALA A 868 -21.36 23.14 -25.35
CA ALA A 868 -22.66 22.49 -25.53
C ALA A 868 -23.73 23.01 -24.55
N TRP A 869 -23.37 23.89 -23.61
CA TRP A 869 -24.27 24.33 -22.55
C TRP A 869 -25.06 25.59 -22.93
N ASN A 870 -26.21 25.41 -23.57
CA ASN A 870 -27.21 26.48 -23.77
C ASN A 870 -28.33 26.37 -22.72
N PRO A 871 -28.41 27.24 -21.69
CA PRO A 871 -29.44 27.22 -20.66
C PRO A 871 -30.88 27.29 -21.16
N SER A 872 -31.12 27.91 -22.33
CA SER A 872 -32.45 27.98 -22.96
C SER A 872 -32.94 26.62 -23.45
N ASP A 873 -32.02 25.77 -23.91
CA ASP A 873 -32.34 24.53 -24.61
C ASP A 873 -32.29 23.30 -23.70
N LEU A 874 -31.80 23.42 -22.45
CA LEU A 874 -31.63 22.29 -21.52
C LEU A 874 -32.91 21.48 -21.27
N LYS A 875 -34.09 22.09 -21.44
CA LYS A 875 -35.40 21.43 -21.32
C LYS A 875 -35.86 20.71 -22.59
N LEU A 876 -35.20 20.95 -23.72
CA LEU A 876 -35.50 20.35 -25.02
C LEU A 876 -34.62 19.12 -25.30
N MET A 877 -33.50 18.99 -24.59
CA MET A 877 -32.51 17.93 -24.71
C MET A 877 -32.95 16.67 -23.94
N ALA A 878 -32.82 15.49 -24.56
CA ALA A 878 -33.08 14.22 -23.89
C ALA A 878 -32.10 13.98 -22.71
N LEU A 879 -30.85 14.44 -22.82
CA LEU A 879 -29.90 14.45 -21.72
C LEU A 879 -29.04 15.73 -21.75
N PRO A 880 -29.06 16.58 -20.70
CA PRO A 880 -28.19 17.76 -20.61
C PRO A 880 -26.70 17.41 -20.77
N PRO A 881 -25.92 18.11 -21.61
CA PRO A 881 -24.54 17.75 -21.93
C PRO A 881 -23.64 17.48 -20.72
N CYS A 882 -22.96 16.33 -20.72
CA CYS A 882 -22.02 15.93 -19.67
C CYS A 882 -20.66 16.61 -19.86
N HIS A 883 -20.00 16.36 -21.00
CA HIS A 883 -18.87 17.14 -21.49
C HIS A 883 -19.40 18.39 -22.19
N MET A 884 -19.36 19.50 -21.46
CA MET A 884 -20.22 20.67 -21.73
C MET A 884 -19.47 21.88 -22.28
N PHE A 885 -18.14 21.90 -22.14
CA PHE A 885 -17.27 23.01 -22.50
C PHE A 885 -15.88 22.47 -22.84
N ALA A 886 -15.25 23.02 -23.88
CA ALA A 886 -13.85 22.79 -24.19
C ALA A 886 -13.18 24.12 -24.57
N GLN A 887 -11.91 24.27 -24.19
CA GLN A 887 -11.04 25.37 -24.59
C GLN A 887 -9.78 24.81 -25.24
N PHE A 888 -9.39 25.38 -26.37
CA PHE A 888 -8.18 25.03 -27.08
C PHE A 888 -7.07 26.05 -26.83
N TYR A 889 -5.83 25.62 -27.01
CA TYR A 889 -4.63 26.42 -26.80
C TYR A 889 -3.56 26.00 -27.80
N VAL A 890 -2.99 26.95 -28.55
CA VAL A 890 -1.89 26.71 -29.48
C VAL A 890 -0.59 27.26 -28.88
N ALA A 891 0.49 26.47 -28.92
CA ALA A 891 1.84 26.94 -28.60
C ALA A 891 2.88 26.06 -29.31
N ASN A 892 4.00 26.63 -29.73
CA ASN A 892 5.14 25.90 -30.32
C ASN A 892 4.79 25.01 -31.55
N GLY A 893 3.69 25.31 -32.26
CA GLY A 893 3.18 24.47 -33.36
C GLY A 893 2.35 23.26 -32.90
N GLU A 894 1.98 23.21 -31.61
CA GLU A 894 1.15 22.17 -31.01
C GLU A 894 -0.22 22.71 -30.60
N LEU A 895 -1.27 21.89 -30.73
CA LEU A 895 -2.62 22.15 -30.26
C LEU A 895 -2.93 21.31 -29.02
N SER A 896 -3.34 21.97 -27.93
CA SER A 896 -3.84 21.33 -26.72
C SER A 896 -5.33 21.65 -26.49
N CYS A 897 -6.05 20.77 -25.79
CA CYS A 897 -7.46 20.92 -25.45
C CYS A 897 -7.70 20.68 -23.95
N GLN A 898 -8.39 21.59 -23.28
CA GLN A 898 -8.94 21.39 -21.94
C GLN A 898 -10.47 21.26 -22.02
N MET A 899 -11.00 20.09 -21.67
CA MET A 899 -12.43 19.81 -21.62
C MET A 899 -12.94 19.80 -20.18
N TYR A 900 -14.08 20.42 -19.93
CA TYR A 900 -14.79 20.39 -18.65
C TYR A 900 -16.07 19.53 -18.74
N GLN A 901 -16.14 18.53 -17.87
CA GLN A 901 -17.24 17.60 -17.75
C GLN A 901 -17.94 17.76 -16.39
N ARG A 902 -19.18 18.26 -16.38
CA ARG A 902 -19.93 18.52 -15.11
C ARG A 902 -20.19 17.27 -14.28
N SER A 903 -20.29 16.12 -14.93
CA SER A 903 -20.71 14.85 -14.32
C SER A 903 -20.11 13.71 -15.14
N ALA A 904 -19.39 12.81 -14.46
CA ALA A 904 -18.49 11.86 -15.10
C ALA A 904 -18.56 10.50 -14.42
N ASP A 905 -19.24 9.55 -15.07
CA ASP A 905 -19.21 8.14 -14.71
C ASP A 905 -17.82 7.59 -14.98
N MET A 906 -17.10 7.24 -13.92
CA MET A 906 -15.77 6.65 -13.99
C MET A 906 -15.78 5.21 -14.54
N GLY A 907 -16.93 4.51 -14.47
CA GLY A 907 -17.12 3.15 -14.94
C GLY A 907 -17.14 3.03 -16.46
N LEU A 908 -18.08 3.72 -17.12
CA LEU A 908 -18.28 3.67 -18.57
C LEU A 908 -17.86 4.96 -19.28
N GLY A 909 -18.35 6.12 -18.81
CA GLY A 909 -18.26 7.39 -19.53
C GLY A 909 -16.82 7.92 -19.69
N VAL A 910 -16.09 8.09 -18.58
CA VAL A 910 -14.75 8.72 -18.58
C VAL A 910 -13.75 8.07 -19.54
N PRO A 911 -13.57 6.73 -19.58
CA PRO A 911 -12.72 6.07 -20.58
C PRO A 911 -13.07 6.40 -22.03
N PHE A 912 -14.36 6.58 -22.33
CA PHE A 912 -14.87 6.94 -23.65
C PHE A 912 -14.64 8.43 -23.94
N ASN A 913 -14.90 9.30 -22.96
CA ASN A 913 -14.73 10.75 -23.09
C ASN A 913 -13.25 11.16 -23.23
N ILE A 914 -12.32 10.46 -22.57
CA ILE A 914 -10.86 10.66 -22.75
C ILE A 914 -10.48 10.38 -24.20
N ALA A 915 -10.88 9.22 -24.74
CA ALA A 915 -10.57 8.86 -26.12
C ALA A 915 -11.23 9.80 -27.15
N SER A 916 -12.49 10.20 -26.90
CA SER A 916 -13.24 11.10 -27.79
C SER A 916 -12.57 12.48 -27.91
N TYR A 917 -12.28 13.16 -26.80
CA TYR A 917 -11.65 14.49 -26.87
C TYR A 917 -10.17 14.44 -27.23
N ALA A 918 -9.43 13.37 -26.91
CA ALA A 918 -8.10 13.17 -27.44
C ALA A 918 -8.12 13.05 -28.98
N LEU A 919 -9.05 12.26 -29.53
CA LEU A 919 -9.23 12.10 -30.98
C LEU A 919 -9.61 13.43 -31.63
N PHE A 920 -10.57 14.15 -31.06
CA PHE A 920 -11.00 15.46 -31.53
C PHE A 920 -9.86 16.48 -31.56
N THR A 921 -9.00 16.48 -30.53
CA THR A 921 -7.78 17.31 -30.49
C THR A 921 -6.82 16.95 -31.62
N CYS A 922 -6.59 15.65 -31.86
CA CYS A 922 -5.74 15.19 -32.96
C CYS A 922 -6.33 15.52 -34.35
N MET A 923 -7.65 15.43 -34.52
CA MET A 923 -8.35 15.80 -35.77
C MET A 923 -8.24 17.29 -36.07
N ILE A 924 -8.54 18.15 -35.07
CA ILE A 924 -8.43 19.61 -35.22
C ILE A 924 -6.97 20.02 -35.47
N ALA A 925 -6.01 19.41 -34.76
CA ALA A 925 -4.59 19.63 -35.01
C ALA A 925 -4.22 19.29 -36.46
N HIS A 926 -4.64 18.11 -36.95
CA HIS A 926 -4.35 17.65 -38.31
C HIS A 926 -4.90 18.59 -39.39
N VAL A 927 -6.18 19.01 -39.32
CA VAL A 927 -6.77 19.89 -40.33
C VAL A 927 -6.28 21.34 -40.23
N CYS A 928 -5.54 21.69 -39.18
CA CYS A 928 -4.85 22.97 -39.02
C CYS A 928 -3.33 22.89 -39.24
N ASP A 929 -2.83 21.74 -39.71
CA ASP A 929 -1.40 21.46 -39.92
C ASP A 929 -0.52 21.69 -38.65
N LEU A 930 -1.11 21.44 -37.47
CA LEU A 930 -0.45 21.48 -36.15
C LEU A 930 -0.18 20.06 -35.62
N LYS A 931 0.74 19.95 -34.65
CA LYS A 931 0.97 18.72 -33.88
C LYS A 931 -0.08 18.56 -32.75
N PRO A 932 -0.49 17.34 -32.37
CA PRO A 932 -1.22 17.12 -31.12
C PRO A 932 -0.32 17.37 -29.89
N GLY A 933 -0.75 18.25 -28.99
CA GLY A 933 -0.09 18.57 -27.72
C GLY A 933 -0.65 17.75 -26.56
N ASP A 934 -1.46 18.37 -25.71
CA ASP A 934 -2.04 17.73 -24.51
C ASP A 934 -3.58 17.74 -24.51
N PHE A 935 -4.16 16.68 -23.95
CA PHE A 935 -5.57 16.66 -23.55
C PHE A 935 -5.70 16.77 -22.02
N ILE A 936 -6.42 17.78 -21.53
CA ILE A 936 -6.71 18.01 -20.11
C ILE A 936 -8.20 17.72 -19.87
N HIS A 937 -8.49 16.80 -18.97
CA HIS A 937 -9.85 16.42 -18.57
C HIS A 937 -10.13 16.99 -17.18
N VAL A 938 -10.95 18.04 -17.10
CA VAL A 938 -11.42 18.64 -15.85
C VAL A 938 -12.82 18.11 -15.56
N ILE A 939 -13.05 17.68 -14.33
CA ILE A 939 -14.31 17.02 -13.93
C ILE A 939 -14.93 17.75 -12.74
N GLY A 940 -16.22 18.03 -12.85
CA GLY A 940 -17.09 18.44 -11.75
C GLY A 940 -17.35 17.27 -10.81
N ASP A 941 -18.50 16.60 -10.97
CA ASP A 941 -18.87 15.42 -10.18
C ASP A 941 -18.30 14.12 -10.79
N ALA A 942 -17.12 13.71 -10.30
CA ALA A 942 -16.47 12.45 -10.65
C ALA A 942 -17.02 11.32 -9.76
N HIS A 943 -17.67 10.32 -10.36
CA HIS A 943 -18.41 9.33 -9.57
C HIS A 943 -18.28 7.89 -10.09
N VAL A 944 -18.40 6.95 -9.15
CA VAL A 944 -18.52 5.52 -9.37
C VAL A 944 -19.92 5.10 -8.93
N TYR A 945 -20.71 4.52 -9.84
CA TYR A 945 -21.97 3.88 -9.49
C TYR A 945 -21.72 2.69 -8.56
N ARG A 946 -22.60 2.49 -7.56
CA ARG A 946 -22.47 1.37 -6.59
C ARG A 946 -22.42 0.00 -7.27
N THR A 947 -23.12 -0.15 -8.39
CA THR A 947 -23.11 -1.36 -9.23
C THR A 947 -21.80 -1.59 -9.99
N HIS A 948 -20.95 -0.57 -10.13
CA HIS A 948 -19.65 -0.64 -10.82
C HIS A 948 -18.46 -0.83 -9.87
N ILE A 949 -18.62 -0.67 -8.55
CA ILE A 949 -17.51 -0.75 -7.57
C ILE A 949 -16.72 -2.04 -7.74
N ARG A 950 -17.37 -3.21 -7.77
CA ARG A 950 -16.70 -4.51 -7.94
C ARG A 950 -16.04 -4.66 -9.33
N PRO A 951 -16.73 -4.43 -10.47
CA PRO A 951 -16.09 -4.37 -11.79
C PRO A 951 -14.86 -3.44 -11.88
N LEU A 952 -14.85 -2.34 -11.13
CA LEU A 952 -13.71 -1.42 -11.06
C LEU A 952 -12.62 -1.90 -10.11
N GLN A 953 -12.93 -2.56 -9.00
CA GLN A 953 -11.94 -3.27 -8.18
C GLN A 953 -11.24 -4.38 -8.99
N ASP A 954 -11.99 -5.12 -9.81
CA ASP A 954 -11.46 -6.10 -10.77
C ASP A 954 -10.60 -5.44 -11.86
N GLN A 955 -10.89 -4.19 -12.25
CA GLN A 955 -10.05 -3.39 -13.15
C GLN A 955 -8.75 -2.92 -12.47
N LEU A 956 -8.80 -2.51 -11.20
CA LEU A 956 -7.65 -2.03 -10.44
C LEU A 956 -6.57 -3.11 -10.21
N GLN A 957 -6.93 -4.40 -10.29
CA GLN A 957 -5.94 -5.49 -10.23
C GLN A 957 -5.15 -5.70 -11.55
N LYS A 958 -5.56 -5.04 -12.65
CA LYS A 958 -4.92 -5.19 -13.96
C LYS A 958 -3.84 -4.13 -14.15
N LEU A 959 -2.62 -4.56 -14.49
CA LEU A 959 -1.55 -3.63 -14.84
C LEU A 959 -1.81 -3.00 -16.22
N PRO A 960 -1.57 -1.68 -16.39
CA PRO A 960 -1.56 -1.05 -17.71
C PRO A 960 -0.55 -1.71 -18.66
N LYS A 961 -0.90 -1.68 -19.94
CA LYS A 961 -0.04 -1.98 -21.09
C LYS A 961 0.21 -0.66 -21.86
N PRO A 962 1.20 -0.60 -22.79
CA PRO A 962 1.43 0.57 -23.61
C PRO A 962 0.17 1.12 -24.28
N PHE A 963 -0.02 2.43 -24.24
CA PHE A 963 -1.04 3.10 -25.04
C PHE A 963 -0.76 2.95 -26.55
N PRO A 964 -1.79 2.76 -27.38
CA PRO A 964 -1.63 2.61 -28.82
C PRO A 964 -1.14 3.90 -29.49
N ILE A 965 -0.62 3.79 -30.70
CA ILE A 965 -0.31 4.94 -31.55
C ILE A 965 -1.48 5.16 -32.53
N LEU A 966 -2.09 6.35 -32.49
CA LEU A 966 -3.08 6.76 -33.49
C LEU A 966 -2.36 7.24 -34.77
N LYS A 967 -2.74 6.67 -35.91
CA LYS A 967 -2.47 7.24 -37.24
C LYS A 967 -3.77 7.77 -37.83
N ILE A 968 -3.69 8.98 -38.39
CA ILE A 968 -4.76 9.65 -39.14
C ILE A 968 -4.37 9.65 -40.62
N ASN A 969 -5.34 9.46 -41.52
CA ASN A 969 -5.15 9.60 -42.96
C ASN A 969 -4.61 11.01 -43.32
N PRO A 970 -3.42 11.14 -43.92
CA PRO A 970 -2.78 12.44 -44.18
C PRO A 970 -3.50 13.30 -45.23
N ASP A 971 -4.36 12.71 -46.05
CA ASP A 971 -5.06 13.39 -47.14
C ASP A 971 -6.30 14.20 -46.67
N LYS A 972 -6.72 14.02 -45.40
CA LYS A 972 -7.97 14.57 -44.86
C LYS A 972 -7.79 15.98 -44.30
N LYS A 973 -7.89 16.98 -45.19
CA LYS A 973 -7.70 18.40 -44.85
C LYS A 973 -8.93 19.17 -44.37
N ASP A 974 -10.06 18.47 -44.22
CA ASP A 974 -11.30 19.03 -43.68
C ASP A 974 -11.88 18.14 -42.56
N ILE A 975 -12.54 18.77 -41.57
CA ILE A 975 -13.03 18.12 -40.35
C ILE A 975 -14.31 17.30 -40.57
N GLU A 976 -15.13 17.64 -41.56
CA GLU A 976 -16.35 16.91 -41.93
C GLU A 976 -16.03 15.72 -42.84
N SER A 977 -14.91 15.79 -43.58
CA SER A 977 -14.48 14.77 -44.53
C SER A 977 -14.05 13.42 -43.92
N PHE A 978 -13.90 13.32 -42.59
CA PHE A 978 -13.41 12.13 -41.90
C PHE A 978 -14.44 10.99 -41.82
N VAL A 979 -13.96 9.75 -41.97
CA VAL A 979 -14.72 8.50 -41.76
C VAL A 979 -13.94 7.53 -40.88
N LEU A 980 -14.61 6.50 -40.35
CA LEU A 980 -14.02 5.49 -39.45
C LEU A 980 -12.68 4.91 -39.96
N ASN A 981 -12.55 4.67 -41.26
CA ASN A 981 -11.38 4.07 -41.89
C ASN A 981 -10.16 5.01 -41.98
N ASP A 982 -10.32 6.32 -41.73
CA ASP A 982 -9.19 7.27 -41.69
C ASP A 982 -8.35 7.14 -40.41
N PHE A 983 -8.79 6.33 -39.43
CA PHE A 983 -8.18 6.22 -38.11
C PHE A 983 -7.67 4.80 -37.83
N THR A 984 -6.36 4.63 -37.79
CA THR A 984 -5.70 3.35 -37.48
C THR A 984 -5.04 3.40 -36.11
N LEU A 985 -5.37 2.46 -35.22
CA LEU A 985 -4.67 2.25 -33.95
C LEU A 985 -3.61 1.17 -34.10
N LEU A 986 -2.33 1.51 -33.90
CA LEU A 986 -1.24 0.55 -33.85
C LEU A 986 -0.95 0.14 -32.41
N GLY A 987 -0.80 -1.16 -32.16
CA GLY A 987 -0.40 -1.70 -30.85
C GLY A 987 -1.50 -1.76 -29.78
N TYR A 988 -2.79 -1.61 -30.13
CA TYR A 988 -3.86 -1.68 -29.12
C TYR A 988 -4.14 -3.13 -28.69
N ASP A 989 -3.43 -3.58 -27.65
CA ASP A 989 -3.59 -4.88 -26.97
C ASP A 989 -4.21 -4.69 -25.57
N PRO A 990 -5.49 -4.30 -25.42
CA PRO A 990 -6.10 -4.13 -24.11
C PRO A 990 -6.39 -5.48 -23.43
N HIS A 991 -6.46 -5.44 -22.10
CA HIS A 991 -7.14 -6.46 -21.30
C HIS A 991 -8.59 -6.67 -21.75
N ASN A 992 -9.12 -7.87 -21.50
CA ASN A 992 -10.50 -8.23 -21.80
C ASN A 992 -11.52 -7.22 -21.27
N LYS A 993 -12.60 -7.03 -22.04
CA LYS A 993 -13.75 -6.18 -21.70
C LYS A 993 -14.27 -6.53 -20.29
N ILE A 994 -14.63 -5.51 -19.53
CA ILE A 994 -15.32 -5.65 -18.25
C ILE A 994 -16.77 -5.20 -18.47
N GLU A 995 -17.74 -6.05 -18.14
CA GLU A 995 -19.16 -5.71 -18.28
C GLU A 995 -19.62 -4.81 -17.13
N MET A 996 -20.17 -3.65 -17.49
CA MET A 996 -20.81 -2.70 -16.58
C MET A 996 -22.09 -2.22 -17.26
N LYS A 997 -23.22 -2.23 -16.54
CA LYS A 997 -24.50 -1.75 -17.06
C LYS A 997 -24.59 -0.23 -16.93
N MET A 998 -25.05 0.46 -17.97
CA MET A 998 -25.38 1.88 -17.89
C MET A 998 -26.56 2.08 -16.94
N ALA A 999 -26.52 3.15 -16.14
CA ALA A 999 -27.64 3.60 -15.34
C ALA A 999 -28.45 4.62 -16.16
N VAL A 1000 -29.71 4.29 -16.44
CA VAL A 1000 -30.63 5.10 -17.27
C VAL A 1000 -31.34 6.15 -16.45
#